data_AF-A0A5B8NU26-F1
#
_entry.id   AF-A0A5B8NU26-F1
#
_cell.length_a   1.000
_cell.length_b   1.000
_cell.length_c   1.000
_cell.angle_alpha   90.00
_cell.angle_beta   90.00
_cell.angle_gamma   90.00
#
_symmetry.space_group_name_H-M   'P 1'
#
loop_
_entity.id
_entity.type
_entity.pdbx_description
1 polymer ?
#
loop_
_entity_poly.entity_id
_entity_poly.type
_entity_poly.pdbx_seq_one_letter_code
_entity_poly.pdbx_strand_id
1 'polypeptide(L)'
;MPKRNDINHVLVIGSGPIVIGQACEFDYSGTQACRVLKEEGLRVTLINSNPATIMTDPEFADHTYVEPIQPEYIEKIFEKEQEQGHPIDAVLATLGGQTALNAAIALDRRGSLKKYGVELIGADIDAIERGEDRQKFKDIVAKIGGESARSRVCHSMEEVREAVAELGLPVVVRPSFTMGGLGSGLAFTDADLERIAGGGLAASPEANVLIEESILGWKEYELELMRDGADNVVVICSIENVDALGVHTGDSVTVAPAMTLTDREYQKMRDQSIAIIREVGVDTGGCNIQFALNPHDGRLITIEMNPRVSRSSALASKATGFPIAKIAAKLAIGYTLDEITNDITGTTPAAFEPTLDYVVVKAPRFAFEKFVGADDTLTTTMKSVGEAMSLGRNYVSALSKVMRSLENKQNGFWTVADEDFAGDRAHDVQAVLEDLKRPTEGRMYDAELALRLGASVDQVHQASGIDPWFLEELHTLVRFREELISAEKIDADIMRRAKFFGLSDHQISILRPELGDEEAVRQLRWEWDIHPVFKTVDTCAAEFEATTPYHYSSYELDPAAESEVREQKEKEKIIILGSGPNRIGQGIEFDYSCVHAALELSRVGYETVMVNCNPETVSTDYDTADRLYFEPLTFEDVMEVYRAESISGTVAGVIVQLGGQTPLRLAARLKAAGVPVIGTSPEAIDLAEDRGEFGEVLRKAHLPAPDFGTATTFDEAKEVAQRIGYPVLVRPSYVLGGRGMEIVYDEQSLQDYIERATEITSDHPVLVDRFLDSAIEIDVDALCDGTDVYLAGVMEHIEEAGIHSGDSACALPPMTLGVEDIEKVRRSTEALAHGIGVKGLINVQYALKDDVLYVIEANPRASRTVPFVSKATGVHLAKAASRIMTGSSIAQLKEEGLLPTSYDGGSLPLESPIAVKEAVMPFTRFRYPDGSMMDTLLGPEMKSTGEVMGLADNFGAAYAKAELASFGALPTQGTVFVSVANRDKRTLIFPIQRLASLGFKLLATSGTAAMLRRNGIECETVLKQSEVAAKGDAAEQEHQSIIDLINAGKVDLILNTPAGSSGARNDGYGIRAAAVNVDVALVTTVQGVTAAVQGIEAIRNGGFHVRALQELDHAHNDAPHSA
;
A
#
# COMPACT_ATOMS: atom_id res chain seq x y z
N MET A 1 20.08 23.21 23.52
CA MET A 1 19.80 24.62 23.12
C MET A 1 18.39 24.57 22.61
N PRO A 2 17.46 25.43 23.06
CA PRO A 2 16.08 25.31 22.62
C PRO A 2 15.95 25.59 21.12
N LYS A 3 14.75 25.32 20.57
CA LYS A 3 14.31 25.64 19.20
C LYS A 3 15.08 26.78 18.52
N ARG A 4 15.56 26.51 17.30
CA ARG A 4 16.15 27.49 16.37
C ARG A 4 15.19 28.66 16.10
N ASN A 5 15.70 29.88 16.20
CA ASN A 5 14.93 31.12 15.98
C ASN A 5 15.17 31.73 14.59
N ASP A 6 16.12 31.17 13.84
CA ASP A 6 16.42 31.54 12.46
C ASP A 6 15.52 30.84 11.44
N ILE A 7 14.79 29.79 11.86
CA ILE A 7 13.80 29.08 11.04
C ILE A 7 12.39 29.51 11.48
N ASN A 8 11.60 30.01 10.55
CA ASN A 8 10.20 30.39 10.74
C ASN A 8 9.25 29.62 9.80
N HIS A 9 9.75 29.18 8.64
CA HIS A 9 8.97 28.48 7.62
C HIS A 9 9.72 27.26 7.08
N VAL A 10 9.10 26.08 7.18
CA VAL A 10 9.66 24.80 6.74
C VAL A 10 8.83 24.21 5.60
N LEU A 11 9.48 23.78 4.52
CA LEU A 11 8.91 22.91 3.50
C LEU A 11 9.16 21.45 3.85
N VAL A 12 8.10 20.67 4.07
CA VAL A 12 8.16 19.21 4.21
C VAL A 12 7.92 18.57 2.84
N ILE A 13 8.76 17.59 2.48
CA ILE A 13 8.59 16.82 1.23
C ILE A 13 8.07 15.42 1.58
N GLY A 14 6.89 15.07 1.06
CA GLY A 14 6.28 13.74 1.22
C GLY A 14 6.89 12.68 0.28
N SER A 15 6.34 11.47 0.34
CA SER A 15 6.84 10.32 -0.42
C SER A 15 6.27 10.17 -1.84
N GLY A 16 5.14 10.83 -2.13
CA GLY A 16 4.38 10.59 -3.35
C GLY A 16 3.48 9.36 -3.23
N PRO A 17 3.17 8.67 -4.35
CA PRO A 17 2.25 7.53 -4.35
C PRO A 17 2.81 6.32 -3.58
N ILE A 18 1.88 5.47 -3.12
CA ILE A 18 2.20 4.18 -2.50
C ILE A 18 2.72 3.20 -3.56
N VAL A 19 3.91 2.66 -3.33
CA VAL A 19 4.54 1.62 -4.16
C VAL A 19 5.15 0.53 -3.30
N ILE A 20 5.35 -0.67 -3.86
CA ILE A 20 6.07 -1.74 -3.15
C ILE A 20 7.46 -1.25 -2.73
N GLY A 21 7.69 -1.27 -1.41
CA GLY A 21 8.90 -0.80 -0.75
C GLY A 21 8.84 0.62 -0.19
N GLN A 22 7.84 1.43 -0.58
CA GLN A 22 7.63 2.79 -0.07
C GLN A 22 6.12 3.05 0.08
N ALA A 23 5.58 2.80 1.28
CA ALA A 23 4.15 2.74 1.52
C ALA A 23 3.66 3.77 2.55
N CYS A 24 2.72 3.36 3.42
CA CYS A 24 1.98 4.26 4.30
C CYS A 24 2.83 4.85 5.43
N GLU A 25 3.99 4.26 5.72
CA GLU A 25 4.91 4.66 6.79
C GLU A 25 5.34 6.14 6.69
N PHE A 26 5.32 6.69 5.48
CA PHE A 26 5.68 8.08 5.20
C PHE A 26 4.51 9.06 5.31
N ASP A 27 3.26 8.60 5.17
CA ASP A 27 2.10 9.41 5.57
C ASP A 27 2.06 9.56 7.10
N TYR A 28 2.27 8.46 7.81
CA TYR A 28 2.43 8.47 9.26
C TYR A 28 3.55 9.44 9.70
N SER A 29 4.75 9.25 9.17
CA SER A 29 5.91 10.08 9.53
C SER A 29 5.73 11.55 9.14
N GLY A 30 5.21 11.81 7.94
CA GLY A 30 4.94 13.16 7.44
C GLY A 30 3.86 13.88 8.25
N THR A 31 2.78 13.19 8.61
CA THR A 31 1.69 13.74 9.44
C THR A 31 2.22 14.15 10.81
N GLN A 32 3.01 13.28 11.47
CA GLN A 32 3.62 13.61 12.77
C GLN A 32 4.49 14.86 12.68
N ALA A 33 5.33 14.98 11.65
CA ALA A 33 6.20 16.14 11.51
C ALA A 33 5.44 17.43 11.22
N CYS A 34 4.47 17.40 10.31
CA CYS A 34 3.63 18.56 10.03
C CYS A 34 2.92 19.08 11.29
N ARG A 35 2.31 18.17 12.08
CA ARG A 35 1.66 18.52 13.34
C ARG A 35 2.63 19.19 14.32
N VAL A 36 3.79 18.57 14.53
CA VAL A 36 4.79 19.03 15.51
C VAL A 36 5.40 20.37 15.12
N LEU A 37 5.74 20.57 13.85
CA LEU A 37 6.29 21.85 13.38
C LEU A 37 5.28 22.99 13.58
N LYS A 38 3.98 22.74 13.33
CA LYS A 38 2.91 23.72 13.61
C LYS A 38 2.72 23.98 15.10
N GLU A 39 2.75 22.95 15.95
CA GLU A 39 2.68 23.10 17.41
C GLU A 39 3.82 23.94 17.97
N GLU A 40 5.01 23.83 17.37
CA GLU A 40 6.16 24.67 17.69
C GLU A 40 6.03 26.11 17.16
N GLY A 41 4.94 26.45 16.46
CA GLY A 41 4.66 27.78 15.93
C GLY A 41 5.46 28.13 14.68
N LEU A 42 5.89 27.13 13.91
CA LEU A 42 6.46 27.33 12.57
C LEU A 42 5.35 27.33 11.53
N ARG A 43 5.56 28.10 10.46
CA ARG A 43 4.79 27.95 9.23
C ARG A 43 5.26 26.67 8.52
N VAL A 44 4.32 25.88 8.03
CA VAL A 44 4.58 24.61 7.34
C VAL A 44 3.99 24.65 5.94
N THR A 45 4.83 24.47 4.94
CA THR A 45 4.40 24.13 3.59
C THR A 45 4.67 22.65 3.35
N LEU A 46 3.76 21.94 2.71
CA LEU A 46 3.91 20.53 2.36
C LEU A 46 3.76 20.33 0.85
N ILE A 47 4.60 19.47 0.26
CA ILE A 47 4.39 18.92 -1.08
C ILE A 47 4.28 17.39 -1.03
N ASN A 48 3.19 16.84 -1.56
CA ASN A 48 3.02 15.39 -1.75
C ASN A 48 1.95 15.13 -2.83
N SER A 49 2.27 14.35 -3.86
CA SER A 49 1.34 14.08 -4.97
C SER A 49 0.21 13.10 -4.64
N ASN A 50 0.30 12.37 -3.51
CA ASN A 50 -0.70 11.38 -3.12
C ASN A 50 -1.88 12.01 -2.35
N PRO A 51 -3.10 12.03 -2.93
CA PRO A 51 -4.28 12.65 -2.31
C PRO A 51 -4.87 11.83 -1.15
N ALA A 52 -4.52 10.55 -1.03
CA ALA A 52 -5.08 9.64 -0.03
C ALA A 52 -4.42 9.74 1.36
N THR A 53 -3.47 10.66 1.50
CA THR A 53 -2.69 10.84 2.73
C THR A 53 -3.38 11.78 3.72
N ILE A 54 -3.19 11.56 5.02
CA ILE A 54 -3.63 12.47 6.08
C ILE A 54 -2.74 13.71 6.12
N MET A 55 -1.43 13.58 5.86
CA MET A 55 -0.52 14.72 5.85
C MET A 55 -0.95 15.81 4.85
N THR A 56 -1.64 15.44 3.76
CA THR A 56 -2.16 16.38 2.76
C THR A 56 -3.52 16.98 3.12
N ASP A 57 -4.09 16.71 4.29
CA ASP A 57 -5.28 17.47 4.68
C ASP A 57 -4.90 18.94 4.95
N PRO A 58 -5.75 19.90 4.52
CA PRO A 58 -5.47 21.32 4.68
C PRO A 58 -5.18 21.78 6.12
N GLU A 59 -5.61 21.03 7.13
CA GLU A 59 -5.42 21.36 8.54
C GLU A 59 -4.00 21.08 9.09
N PHE A 60 -3.25 20.16 8.49
CA PHE A 60 -1.92 19.75 8.98
C PHE A 60 -0.76 20.63 8.50
N ALA A 61 -0.95 21.41 7.43
CA ALA A 61 0.04 22.40 6.97
C ALA A 61 -0.63 23.79 6.86
N ASP A 62 0.15 24.85 6.67
CA ASP A 62 -0.39 26.16 6.29
C ASP A 62 -0.70 26.18 4.79
N HIS A 63 0.16 25.58 3.96
CA HIS A 63 -0.02 25.43 2.53
C HIS A 63 0.31 24.00 2.10
N THR A 64 -0.64 23.32 1.47
CA THR A 64 -0.53 21.93 1.04
C THR A 64 -0.61 21.83 -0.47
N TYR A 65 0.48 21.42 -1.11
CA TYR A 65 0.57 21.25 -2.56
C TYR A 65 0.47 19.77 -2.92
N VAL A 66 -0.65 19.39 -3.54
CA VAL A 66 -0.79 18.07 -4.18
C VAL A 66 -0.29 18.17 -5.62
N GLU A 67 1.03 18.12 -5.75
CA GLU A 67 1.77 18.40 -6.98
C GLU A 67 2.87 17.35 -7.20
N PRO A 68 3.35 17.13 -8.44
CA PRO A 68 4.49 16.28 -8.71
C PRO A 68 5.73 16.69 -7.91
N ILE A 69 6.39 15.71 -7.28
CA ILE A 69 7.57 15.94 -6.44
C ILE A 69 8.82 16.07 -7.32
N GLN A 70 8.91 17.19 -8.03
CA GLN A 70 9.98 17.51 -8.97
C GLN A 70 10.57 18.89 -8.68
N PRO A 71 11.88 19.11 -8.93
CA PRO A 71 12.52 20.40 -8.65
C PRO A 71 11.81 21.61 -9.26
N GLU A 72 11.26 21.48 -10.48
CA GLU A 72 10.54 22.56 -11.17
C GLU A 72 9.26 23.00 -10.45
N TYR A 73 8.60 22.09 -9.74
CA TYR A 73 7.38 22.38 -8.98
C TYR A 73 7.75 22.95 -7.61
N ILE A 74 8.77 22.40 -6.96
CA ILE A 74 9.26 22.90 -5.68
C ILE A 74 9.83 24.32 -5.82
N GLU A 75 10.54 24.63 -6.90
CA GLU A 75 11.00 26.00 -7.19
C GLU A 75 9.83 26.99 -7.34
N LYS A 76 8.72 26.57 -7.94
CA LYS A 76 7.51 27.42 -8.04
C LYS A 76 6.84 27.64 -6.69
N ILE A 77 6.90 26.65 -5.80
CA ILE A 77 6.44 26.81 -4.41
C ILE A 77 7.33 27.82 -3.69
N PHE A 78 8.66 27.74 -3.83
CA PHE A 78 9.57 28.75 -3.27
C PHE A 78 9.24 30.15 -3.78
N GLU A 79 9.04 30.31 -5.09
CA GLU A 79 8.65 31.59 -5.70
C GLU A 79 7.32 32.10 -5.15
N LYS A 80 6.29 31.25 -5.12
CA LYS A 80 4.94 31.62 -4.65
C LYS A 80 4.93 32.04 -3.19
N GLU A 81 5.54 31.25 -2.30
CA GLU A 81 5.61 31.57 -0.87
C GLU A 81 6.43 32.84 -0.61
N GLN A 82 7.53 33.05 -1.36
CA GLN A 82 8.31 34.28 -1.29
C GLN A 82 7.53 35.50 -1.77
N GLU A 83 6.78 35.39 -2.88
CA GLU A 83 5.92 36.47 -3.41
C GLU A 83 4.80 36.85 -2.43
N GLN A 84 4.30 35.89 -1.66
CA GLN A 84 3.33 36.10 -0.59
C GLN A 84 3.94 36.68 0.70
N GLY A 85 5.26 36.89 0.74
CA GLY A 85 5.96 37.47 1.89
C GLY A 85 6.37 36.47 2.97
N HIS A 86 6.29 35.17 2.66
CA HIS A 86 6.63 34.07 3.56
C HIS A 86 7.70 33.18 2.93
N PRO A 87 8.94 33.67 2.70
CA PRO A 87 10.00 32.83 2.14
C PRO A 87 10.19 31.57 3.00
N ILE A 88 10.44 30.44 2.34
CA ILE A 88 10.77 29.19 3.01
C ILE A 88 12.21 29.28 3.50
N ASP A 89 12.45 29.00 4.78
CA ASP A 89 13.78 29.06 5.39
C ASP A 89 14.50 27.71 5.28
N ALA A 90 13.75 26.61 5.41
CA ALA A 90 14.31 25.26 5.44
C ALA A 90 13.46 24.20 4.73
N VAL A 91 14.10 23.12 4.28
CA VAL A 91 13.49 21.92 3.72
C VAL A 91 13.77 20.73 4.64
N LEU A 92 12.73 19.94 4.93
CA LEU A 92 12.83 18.67 5.64
C LEU A 92 12.48 17.52 4.68
N ALA A 93 13.51 16.74 4.30
CA ALA A 93 13.39 15.67 3.29
C ALA A 93 13.61 14.25 3.86
N THR A 94 13.91 14.12 5.15
CA THR A 94 14.22 12.84 5.80
C THR A 94 12.99 12.03 6.20
N LEU A 95 11.78 12.50 5.85
CA LEU A 95 10.50 11.91 6.24
C LEU A 95 9.63 11.41 5.08
N GLY A 96 10.07 11.61 3.83
CA GLY A 96 9.33 11.24 2.62
C GLY A 96 10.01 10.14 1.81
N GLY A 97 10.70 9.22 2.47
CA GLY A 97 11.35 8.07 1.82
C GLY A 97 12.42 8.48 0.80
N GLN A 98 12.62 7.62 -0.22
CA GLN A 98 13.64 7.86 -1.24
C GLN A 98 13.24 9.01 -2.17
N THR A 99 11.94 9.18 -2.45
CA THR A 99 11.43 10.27 -3.30
C THR A 99 11.87 11.63 -2.76
N ALA A 100 11.70 11.88 -1.47
CA ALA A 100 12.06 13.15 -0.85
C ALA A 100 13.58 13.42 -0.87
N LEU A 101 14.40 12.41 -0.55
CA LEU A 101 15.86 12.54 -0.61
C LEU A 101 16.34 12.83 -2.04
N ASN A 102 15.81 12.11 -3.03
CA ASN A 102 16.14 12.34 -4.44
C ASN A 102 15.76 13.75 -4.90
N ALA A 103 14.58 14.25 -4.47
CA ALA A 103 14.16 15.62 -4.76
C ALA A 103 15.09 16.66 -4.11
N ALA A 104 15.50 16.46 -2.85
CA ALA A 104 16.45 17.34 -2.17
C ALA A 104 17.82 17.38 -2.85
N ILE A 105 18.36 16.22 -3.24
CA ILE A 105 19.62 16.11 -4.00
C ILE A 105 19.50 16.82 -5.36
N ALA A 106 18.38 16.64 -6.06
CA ALA A 106 18.15 17.28 -7.34
C ALA A 106 18.06 18.81 -7.22
N LEU A 107 17.43 19.33 -6.16
CA LEU A 107 17.39 20.76 -5.85
C LEU A 107 18.78 21.33 -5.56
N ASP A 108 19.61 20.61 -4.79
CA ASP A 108 20.99 21.03 -4.49
C ASP A 108 21.86 21.05 -5.76
N ARG A 109 21.83 19.98 -6.55
CA ARG A 109 22.60 19.88 -7.81
C ARG A 109 22.25 20.97 -8.82
N ARG A 110 20.99 21.43 -8.82
CA ARG A 110 20.54 22.57 -9.64
C ARG A 110 20.96 23.94 -9.08
N GLY A 111 21.40 23.99 -7.83
CA GLY A 111 21.70 25.21 -7.10
C GLY A 111 20.44 25.93 -6.60
N SER A 112 19.28 25.27 -6.58
CA SER A 112 18.00 25.86 -6.22
C SER A 112 17.95 26.23 -4.73
N LEU A 113 18.42 25.34 -3.84
CA LEU A 113 18.51 25.64 -2.40
C LEU A 113 19.32 26.93 -2.13
N LYS A 114 20.49 27.04 -2.78
CA LYS A 114 21.34 28.23 -2.69
C LYS A 114 20.72 29.48 -3.33
N LYS A 115 20.00 29.34 -4.45
CA LYS A 115 19.33 30.43 -5.16
C LYS A 115 18.28 31.12 -4.27
N TYR A 116 17.50 30.34 -3.51
CA TYR A 116 16.44 30.85 -2.65
C TYR A 116 16.88 31.04 -1.18
N GLY A 117 18.09 30.62 -0.82
CA GLY A 117 18.60 30.75 0.55
C GLY A 117 17.96 29.76 1.52
N VAL A 118 17.57 28.58 1.02
CA VAL A 118 16.87 27.54 1.77
C VAL A 118 17.89 26.54 2.32
N GLU A 119 17.81 26.25 3.62
CA GLU A 119 18.65 25.24 4.29
C GLU A 119 18.01 23.84 4.22
N LEU A 120 18.82 22.78 4.12
CA LEU A 120 18.34 21.41 4.31
C LEU A 120 18.55 21.02 5.78
N ILE A 121 17.47 20.67 6.49
CA ILE A 121 17.50 20.30 7.91
C ILE A 121 17.21 18.81 8.12
N GLY A 122 17.66 18.28 9.27
CA GLY A 122 17.56 16.86 9.64
C GLY A 122 18.76 16.03 9.16
N ALA A 123 19.05 16.04 7.86
CA ALA A 123 20.27 15.47 7.30
C ALA A 123 20.78 16.33 6.13
N ASP A 124 22.06 16.67 6.14
CA ASP A 124 22.68 17.42 5.05
C ASP A 124 22.97 16.52 3.83
N ILE A 125 23.22 17.15 2.67
CA ILE A 125 23.48 16.44 1.40
C ILE A 125 24.67 15.49 1.53
N ASP A 126 25.71 15.92 2.25
CA ASP A 126 26.93 15.17 2.47
C ASP A 126 26.68 13.89 3.27
N ALA A 127 25.83 13.94 4.30
CA ALA A 127 25.41 12.81 5.12
C ALA A 127 24.49 11.86 4.36
N ILE A 128 23.55 12.39 3.58
CA ILE A 128 22.69 11.60 2.69
C ILE A 128 23.58 10.84 1.70
N GLU A 129 24.50 11.51 1.00
CA GLU A 129 25.40 10.85 0.06
C GLU A 129 26.32 9.83 0.74
N ARG A 130 26.82 10.09 1.96
CA ARG A 130 27.64 9.12 2.72
C ARG A 130 26.85 7.87 3.16
N GLY A 131 25.56 8.00 3.43
CA GLY A 131 24.68 6.88 3.77
C GLY A 131 24.22 6.07 2.56
N GLU A 132 23.89 6.75 1.46
CA GLU A 132 23.31 6.13 0.25
C GLU A 132 24.37 5.58 -0.72
N ASP A 133 25.55 6.20 -0.80
CA ASP A 133 26.65 5.70 -1.64
C ASP A 133 27.33 4.50 -0.95
N ARG A 134 27.14 3.32 -1.53
CA ARG A 134 27.63 2.05 -0.99
C ARG A 134 29.15 2.02 -0.78
N GLN A 135 29.93 2.65 -1.66
CA GLN A 135 31.39 2.64 -1.53
C GLN A 135 31.82 3.61 -0.42
N LYS A 136 31.26 4.82 -0.37
CA LYS A 136 31.52 5.76 0.73
C LYS A 136 31.15 5.14 2.07
N PHE A 137 29.99 4.47 2.14
CA PHE A 137 29.53 3.79 3.35
C PHE A 137 30.46 2.65 3.77
N LYS A 138 30.90 1.81 2.83
CA LYS A 138 31.87 0.73 3.10
C LYS A 138 33.20 1.26 3.64
N ASP A 139 33.69 2.37 3.09
CA ASP A 139 34.90 3.03 3.57
C ASP A 139 34.72 3.57 5.00
N ILE A 140 33.53 4.09 5.33
CA ILE A 140 33.15 4.52 6.67
C ILE A 140 33.15 3.35 7.65
N VAL A 141 32.49 2.24 7.29
CA VAL A 141 32.46 1.01 8.10
C VAL A 141 33.89 0.51 8.37
N ALA A 142 34.75 0.47 7.36
CA ALA A 142 36.15 0.08 7.53
C ALA A 142 36.92 1.06 8.43
N LYS A 143 36.69 2.38 8.29
CA LYS A 143 37.34 3.43 9.08
C LYS A 143 37.04 3.29 10.58
N ILE A 144 35.81 2.95 10.94
CA ILE A 144 35.40 2.75 12.35
C ILE A 144 35.78 1.37 12.90
N GLY A 145 36.40 0.51 12.09
CA GLY A 145 36.80 -0.85 12.47
C GLY A 145 35.70 -1.90 12.36
N GLY A 146 34.60 -1.59 11.69
CA GLY A 146 33.57 -2.55 11.30
C GLY A 146 33.95 -3.32 10.03
N GLU A 147 33.17 -4.35 9.71
CA GLU A 147 33.31 -5.15 8.49
C GLU A 147 32.08 -5.02 7.60
N SER A 148 32.29 -4.99 6.29
CA SER A 148 31.26 -5.19 5.26
C SER A 148 31.56 -6.46 4.48
N ALA A 149 30.57 -6.99 3.76
CA ALA A 149 30.78 -8.13 2.86
C ALA A 149 31.95 -7.86 1.89
N ARG A 150 32.79 -8.87 1.68
CA ARG A 150 33.85 -8.83 0.66
C ARG A 150 33.21 -8.63 -0.71
N SER A 151 33.72 -7.68 -1.48
CA SER A 151 33.13 -7.27 -2.76
C SER A 151 34.19 -6.79 -3.74
N ARG A 152 33.90 -6.93 -5.05
CA ARG A 152 34.74 -6.42 -6.15
C ARG A 152 33.86 -5.87 -7.26
N VAL A 153 34.11 -4.62 -7.66
CA VAL A 153 33.50 -4.03 -8.86
C VAL A 153 34.16 -4.63 -10.10
N CYS A 154 33.34 -5.07 -11.05
CA CYS A 154 33.75 -5.75 -12.27
C CYS A 154 33.13 -5.04 -13.48
N HIS A 155 33.93 -4.77 -14.51
CA HIS A 155 33.52 -4.10 -15.76
C HIS A 155 33.40 -5.05 -16.95
N SER A 156 33.68 -6.34 -16.74
CA SER A 156 33.58 -7.36 -17.77
C SER A 156 33.27 -8.72 -17.17
N MET A 157 32.71 -9.64 -17.97
CA MET A 157 32.49 -11.02 -17.52
C MET A 157 33.79 -11.77 -17.17
N GLU A 158 34.95 -11.34 -17.68
CA GLU A 158 36.23 -11.90 -17.27
C GLU A 158 36.56 -11.52 -15.81
N GLU A 159 36.45 -10.23 -15.47
CA GLU A 159 36.61 -9.74 -14.10
C GLU A 159 35.61 -10.36 -13.14
N VAL A 160 34.36 -10.56 -13.58
CA VAL A 160 33.32 -11.25 -12.79
C VAL A 160 33.75 -12.68 -12.44
N ARG A 161 34.25 -13.46 -13.42
CA ARG A 161 34.71 -14.84 -13.17
C ARG A 161 35.93 -14.88 -12.25
N GLU A 162 36.85 -13.91 -12.36
CA GLU A 162 37.96 -13.78 -11.41
C GLU A 162 37.49 -13.48 -9.99
N ALA A 163 36.53 -12.55 -9.84
CA ALA A 163 35.96 -12.20 -8.54
C ALA A 163 35.26 -13.41 -7.89
N VAL A 164 34.49 -14.17 -8.67
CA VAL A 164 33.84 -15.40 -8.18
C VAL A 164 34.85 -16.49 -7.82
N ALA A 165 35.96 -16.61 -8.53
CA ALA A 165 37.02 -17.55 -8.17
C ALA A 165 37.67 -17.23 -6.80
N GLU A 166 37.65 -15.97 -6.38
CA GLU A 166 38.11 -15.52 -5.06
C GLU A 166 37.03 -15.63 -3.98
N LEU A 167 35.79 -15.23 -4.28
CA LEU A 167 34.70 -15.13 -3.32
C LEU A 167 33.98 -16.46 -3.09
N GLY A 168 33.89 -17.31 -4.12
CA GLY A 168 33.15 -18.57 -4.13
C GLY A 168 31.64 -18.38 -4.34
N LEU A 169 31.00 -19.33 -5.04
CA LEU A 169 29.54 -19.35 -5.18
C LEU A 169 28.85 -19.87 -3.89
N PRO A 170 27.62 -19.41 -3.60
CA PRO A 170 26.89 -18.37 -4.32
C PRO A 170 27.48 -16.97 -4.11
N VAL A 171 27.24 -16.07 -5.06
CA VAL A 171 27.60 -14.63 -4.94
C VAL A 171 26.38 -13.75 -5.18
N VAL A 172 26.39 -12.55 -4.61
CA VAL A 172 25.43 -11.50 -4.96
C VAL A 172 26.00 -10.70 -6.12
N VAL A 173 25.19 -10.49 -7.17
CA VAL A 173 25.51 -9.63 -8.31
C VAL A 173 24.62 -8.40 -8.23
N ARG A 174 25.22 -7.20 -8.26
CA ARG A 174 24.49 -5.92 -8.21
C ARG A 174 25.05 -4.93 -9.23
N PRO A 175 24.32 -4.59 -10.30
CA PRO A 175 24.76 -3.58 -11.25
C PRO A 175 24.73 -2.19 -10.61
N SER A 176 25.67 -1.33 -10.96
CA SER A 176 25.64 0.05 -10.48
C SER A 176 24.62 0.88 -11.25
N PHE A 177 24.01 1.85 -10.57
CA PHE A 177 23.08 2.82 -11.15
C PHE A 177 21.86 2.21 -11.87
N THR A 178 21.51 0.95 -11.57
CA THR A 178 20.23 0.37 -12.00
C THR A 178 19.19 0.49 -10.89
N MET A 179 17.95 0.78 -11.27
CA MET A 179 16.82 0.90 -10.34
C MET A 179 16.03 -0.42 -10.27
N GLY A 180 15.29 -0.62 -9.17
CA GLY A 180 14.34 -1.73 -9.05
C GLY A 180 14.96 -3.14 -9.05
N GLY A 181 16.27 -3.25 -8.83
CA GLY A 181 16.97 -4.55 -8.88
C GLY A 181 17.22 -5.05 -10.31
N LEU A 182 17.05 -4.22 -11.34
CA LEU A 182 17.32 -4.60 -12.73
C LEU A 182 18.76 -5.10 -12.89
N GLY A 183 18.91 -6.37 -13.26
CA GLY A 183 20.19 -7.06 -13.41
C GLY A 183 20.88 -7.47 -12.10
N SER A 184 20.24 -7.25 -10.94
CA SER A 184 20.70 -7.77 -9.64
C SER A 184 20.17 -9.18 -9.40
N GLY A 185 20.91 -9.99 -8.65
CA GLY A 185 20.44 -11.32 -8.26
C GLY A 185 21.49 -12.16 -7.55
N LEU A 186 21.05 -13.33 -7.09
CA LEU A 186 21.91 -14.34 -6.47
C LEU A 186 22.34 -15.35 -7.53
N ALA A 187 23.65 -15.47 -7.75
CA ALA A 187 24.21 -16.48 -8.64
C ALA A 187 24.61 -17.70 -7.82
N PHE A 188 23.90 -18.82 -7.98
CA PHE A 188 24.22 -20.10 -7.33
C PHE A 188 25.07 -21.00 -8.22
N THR A 189 24.99 -20.80 -9.53
CA THR A 189 25.71 -21.56 -10.55
C THR A 189 26.43 -20.63 -11.52
N ASP A 190 27.40 -21.16 -12.28
CA ASP A 190 28.03 -20.41 -13.37
C ASP A 190 27.02 -19.97 -14.43
N ALA A 191 25.96 -20.74 -14.65
CA ALA A 191 24.88 -20.37 -15.58
C ALA A 191 24.07 -19.16 -15.07
N ASP A 192 23.81 -19.10 -13.76
CA ASP A 192 23.21 -17.92 -13.15
C ASP A 192 24.14 -16.72 -13.26
N LEU A 193 25.44 -16.91 -13.05
CA LEU A 193 26.43 -15.85 -13.13
C LEU A 193 26.46 -15.21 -14.53
N GLU A 194 26.49 -16.01 -15.59
CA GLU A 194 26.44 -15.50 -16.98
C GLU A 194 25.15 -14.73 -17.26
N ARG A 195 24.01 -15.26 -16.80
CA ARG A 195 22.70 -14.64 -17.02
C ARG A 195 22.57 -13.32 -16.26
N ILE A 196 22.89 -13.33 -14.96
CA ILE A 196 22.67 -12.19 -14.06
C ILE A 196 23.74 -11.12 -14.28
N ALA A 197 25.02 -11.48 -14.22
CA ALA A 197 26.10 -10.50 -14.39
C ALA A 197 26.22 -10.02 -15.83
N GLY A 198 25.97 -10.88 -16.82
CA GLY A 198 25.92 -10.47 -18.23
C GLY A 198 24.78 -9.51 -18.52
N GLY A 199 23.57 -9.81 -18.01
CA GLY A 199 22.43 -8.91 -18.06
C GLY A 199 22.67 -7.60 -17.30
N GLY A 200 23.29 -7.69 -16.12
CA GLY A 200 23.66 -6.56 -15.29
C GLY A 200 24.64 -5.59 -15.96
N LEU A 201 25.70 -6.12 -16.59
CA LEU A 201 26.66 -5.32 -17.36
C LEU A 201 26.01 -4.64 -18.56
N ALA A 202 25.06 -5.30 -19.23
CA ALA A 202 24.33 -4.73 -20.36
C ALA A 202 23.31 -3.66 -19.92
N ALA A 203 22.70 -3.83 -18.73
CA ALA A 203 21.72 -2.91 -18.18
C ALA A 203 22.36 -1.69 -17.48
N SER A 204 23.57 -1.84 -16.93
CA SER A 204 24.28 -0.79 -16.21
C SER A 204 24.67 0.36 -17.15
N PRO A 205 24.26 1.62 -16.88
CA PRO A 205 24.71 2.79 -17.65
C PRO A 205 26.23 2.98 -17.68
N GLU A 206 26.91 2.56 -16.61
CA GLU A 206 28.38 2.60 -16.49
C GLU A 206 29.05 1.27 -16.89
N ALA A 207 28.28 0.32 -17.44
CA ALA A 207 28.72 -1.03 -17.81
C ALA A 207 29.55 -1.74 -16.72
N ASN A 208 29.07 -1.75 -15.47
CA ASN A 208 29.75 -2.41 -14.36
C ASN A 208 28.78 -3.13 -13.41
N VAL A 209 29.29 -4.13 -12.69
CA VAL A 209 28.56 -4.90 -11.66
C VAL A 209 29.45 -5.11 -10.43
N LEU A 210 28.87 -5.00 -9.25
CA LEU A 210 29.48 -5.39 -7.98
C LEU A 210 29.23 -6.88 -7.74
N ILE A 211 30.29 -7.65 -7.50
CA ILE A 211 30.24 -9.05 -7.10
C ILE A 211 30.58 -9.15 -5.62
N GLU A 212 29.73 -9.80 -4.83
CA GLU A 212 29.83 -9.88 -3.37
C GLU A 212 29.81 -11.30 -2.85
N GLU A 213 30.58 -11.56 -1.78
CA GLU A 213 30.47 -12.82 -1.05
C GLU A 213 29.04 -13.03 -0.55
N SER A 214 28.56 -14.27 -0.61
CA SER A 214 27.28 -14.61 -0.02
C SER A 214 27.40 -14.70 1.50
N ILE A 215 26.49 -14.01 2.17
CA ILE A 215 26.19 -14.15 3.60
C ILE A 215 24.77 -14.72 3.79
N LEU A 216 24.26 -15.45 2.79
CA LEU A 216 22.94 -16.08 2.84
C LEU A 216 22.82 -17.02 4.04
N GLY A 217 21.65 -17.01 4.68
CA GLY A 217 21.36 -17.83 5.86
C GLY A 217 21.96 -17.30 7.16
N TRP A 218 22.67 -16.17 7.14
CA TRP A 218 23.09 -15.51 8.38
C TRP A 218 21.88 -14.85 9.07
N LYS A 219 22.01 -14.59 10.37
CA LYS A 219 21.00 -13.81 11.11
C LYS A 219 21.02 -12.37 10.64
N GLU A 220 19.86 -11.74 10.50
CA GLU A 220 19.74 -10.35 10.07
C GLU A 220 19.08 -9.51 11.18
N TYR A 221 19.69 -8.36 11.46
CA TYR A 221 19.30 -7.46 12.55
C TYR A 221 19.20 -6.02 12.05
N GLU A 222 18.30 -5.26 12.66
CA GLU A 222 18.17 -3.83 12.42
C GLU A 222 18.19 -3.08 13.75
N LEU A 223 18.91 -1.96 13.80
CA LEU A 223 18.84 -1.02 14.91
C LEU A 223 18.28 0.32 14.42
N GLU A 224 17.25 0.80 15.10
CA GLU A 224 16.73 2.16 14.95
C GLU A 224 17.45 3.07 15.94
N LEU A 225 18.11 4.10 15.45
CA LEU A 225 18.87 5.05 16.25
C LEU A 225 18.35 6.47 16.06
N MET A 226 18.61 7.30 17.06
CA MET A 226 18.40 8.74 16.97
C MET A 226 19.59 9.49 17.56
N ARG A 227 19.98 10.59 16.91
CA ARG A 227 21.06 11.48 17.34
C ARG A 227 20.65 12.95 17.26
N ASP A 228 21.09 13.72 18.25
CA ASP A 228 20.87 15.16 18.32
C ASP A 228 22.15 15.99 18.19
N GLY A 229 21.97 17.32 18.09
CA GLY A 229 23.07 18.27 17.92
C GLY A 229 24.01 18.41 19.13
N ALA A 230 23.68 17.79 20.27
CA ALA A 230 24.56 17.68 21.44
C ALA A 230 25.36 16.37 21.45
N ASP A 231 25.27 15.56 20.38
CA ASP A 231 25.88 14.24 20.23
C ASP A 231 25.34 13.20 21.23
N ASN A 232 24.13 13.41 21.76
CA ASN A 232 23.41 12.33 22.42
C ASN A 232 22.97 11.33 21.34
N VAL A 233 23.11 10.04 21.63
CA VAL A 233 22.68 8.95 20.74
C VAL A 233 21.93 7.91 21.55
N VAL A 234 20.76 7.53 21.09
CA VAL A 234 19.91 6.49 21.70
C VAL A 234 19.56 5.43 20.68
N VAL A 235 19.53 4.17 21.11
CA VAL A 235 18.94 3.07 20.34
C VAL A 235 17.47 2.96 20.75
N ILE A 236 16.57 3.18 19.80
CA ILE A 236 15.13 3.18 20.04
C ILE A 236 14.58 1.75 20.01
N CYS A 237 15.02 0.95 19.06
CA CYS A 237 14.53 -0.40 18.89
C CYS A 237 15.59 -1.29 18.26
N SER A 238 15.59 -2.56 18.64
CA SER A 238 16.32 -3.62 17.96
C SER A 238 15.34 -4.62 17.36
N ILE A 239 15.51 -4.91 16.08
CA ILE A 239 14.66 -5.83 15.33
C ILE A 239 15.52 -7.02 14.91
N GLU A 240 15.01 -8.23 15.13
CA GLU A 240 15.61 -9.47 14.64
C GLU A 240 14.69 -10.06 13.56
N ASN A 241 15.29 -10.41 12.42
CA ASN A 241 14.56 -11.07 11.34
C ASN A 241 14.45 -12.57 11.66
N VAL A 242 13.23 -13.12 11.58
CA VAL A 242 12.97 -14.56 11.75
C VAL A 242 13.39 -15.31 10.50
N ASP A 243 13.07 -14.76 9.33
CA ASP A 243 13.67 -15.18 8.07
C ASP A 243 15.15 -14.79 8.06
N ALA A 244 16.01 -15.74 7.69
CA ALA A 244 17.43 -15.47 7.57
C ALA A 244 17.76 -14.66 6.32
N LEU A 245 18.96 -14.06 6.32
CA LEU A 245 19.44 -13.19 5.25
C LEU A 245 19.33 -13.88 3.88
N GLY A 246 18.71 -13.17 2.95
CA GLY A 246 18.34 -13.67 1.62
C GLY A 246 16.90 -13.33 1.26
N VAL A 247 16.08 -13.09 2.28
CA VAL A 247 14.78 -12.44 2.19
C VAL A 247 14.95 -11.00 2.66
N HIS A 248 14.43 -10.03 1.89
CA HIS A 248 14.50 -8.62 2.29
C HIS A 248 13.76 -8.39 3.62
N THR A 249 14.23 -7.49 4.48
CA THR A 249 13.62 -7.22 5.80
C THR A 249 12.11 -6.92 5.72
N GLY A 250 11.72 -6.08 4.75
CA GLY A 250 10.31 -5.81 4.44
C GLY A 250 9.46 -7.02 4.01
N ASP A 251 10.05 -8.08 3.43
CA ASP A 251 9.38 -9.34 3.07
C ASP A 251 9.60 -10.45 4.13
N SER A 252 10.29 -10.14 5.23
CA SER A 252 10.58 -11.06 6.31
C SER A 252 9.54 -10.94 7.42
N VAL A 253 9.29 -12.05 8.13
CA VAL A 253 8.75 -12.00 9.48
C VAL A 253 9.84 -11.46 10.40
N THR A 254 9.52 -10.46 11.21
CA THR A 254 10.48 -9.82 12.12
C THR A 254 9.93 -9.69 13.52
N VAL A 255 10.83 -9.61 14.51
CA VAL A 255 10.47 -9.46 15.93
C VAL A 255 11.19 -8.30 16.57
N ALA A 256 10.54 -7.67 17.56
CA ALA A 256 11.17 -6.74 18.48
C ALA A 256 10.83 -7.12 19.93
N PRO A 257 11.80 -7.12 20.87
CA PRO A 257 13.23 -6.81 20.65
C PRO A 257 13.98 -7.97 19.96
N ALA A 258 15.30 -7.83 19.79
CA ALA A 258 16.16 -8.95 19.38
C ALA A 258 16.18 -10.04 20.46
N MET A 259 16.08 -11.31 20.06
CA MET A 259 15.86 -12.45 20.95
C MET A 259 17.11 -13.31 21.14
N THR A 260 17.95 -13.44 20.11
CA THR A 260 19.01 -14.46 20.08
C THR A 260 20.45 -13.91 20.16
N LEU A 261 20.60 -12.63 20.51
CA LEU A 261 21.90 -12.01 20.79
C LEU A 261 22.26 -12.14 22.26
N THR A 262 23.51 -12.46 22.55
CA THR A 262 24.06 -12.18 23.88
C THR A 262 24.20 -10.67 24.07
N ASP A 263 24.12 -10.19 25.31
CA ASP A 263 24.36 -8.76 25.61
C ASP A 263 25.69 -8.25 25.01
N ARG A 264 26.75 -9.07 24.99
CA ARG A 264 28.03 -8.66 24.38
C ARG A 264 27.94 -8.45 22.87
N GLU A 265 27.20 -9.29 22.16
CA GLU A 265 26.99 -9.13 20.72
C GLU A 265 26.10 -7.92 20.44
N TYR A 266 25.06 -7.73 21.26
CA TYR A 266 24.20 -6.55 21.21
C TYR A 266 25.00 -5.25 21.45
N GLN A 267 25.80 -5.18 22.52
CA GLN A 267 26.63 -3.99 22.80
C GLN A 267 27.64 -3.72 21.69
N LYS A 268 28.24 -4.75 21.09
CA LYS A 268 29.15 -4.58 19.94
C LYS A 268 28.40 -3.97 18.75
N MET A 269 27.20 -4.48 18.45
CA MET A 269 26.36 -3.95 17.37
C MET A 269 25.93 -2.51 17.66
N ARG A 270 25.48 -2.22 18.89
CA ARG A 270 25.10 -0.90 19.38
C ARG A 270 26.25 0.11 19.27
N ASP A 271 27.44 -0.24 19.76
CA ASP A 271 28.63 0.63 19.69
C ASP A 271 29.03 0.92 18.25
N GLN A 272 28.96 -0.10 17.37
CA GLN A 272 29.23 0.07 15.94
C GLN A 272 28.18 0.97 15.27
N SER A 273 26.89 0.81 15.58
CA SER A 273 25.83 1.71 15.08
C SER A 273 26.05 3.16 15.51
N ILE A 274 26.40 3.39 16.77
CA ILE A 274 26.70 4.74 17.29
C ILE A 274 27.93 5.34 16.57
N ALA A 275 28.94 4.54 16.25
CA ALA A 275 30.08 5.00 15.47
C ALA A 275 29.72 5.31 14.01
N ILE A 276 28.85 4.50 13.39
CA ILE A 276 28.37 4.69 12.01
C ILE A 276 27.58 6.00 11.89
N ILE A 277 26.56 6.22 12.72
CA ILE A 277 25.70 7.41 12.64
C ILE A 277 26.52 8.71 12.80
N ARG A 278 27.53 8.68 13.69
CA ARG A 278 28.48 9.78 13.90
C ARG A 278 29.36 10.04 12.69
N GLU A 279 29.91 9.00 12.08
CA GLU A 279 30.84 9.13 10.97
C GLU A 279 30.14 9.48 9.64
N VAL A 280 28.93 8.97 9.41
CA VAL A 280 28.09 9.45 8.30
C VAL A 280 27.62 10.88 8.56
N GLY A 281 27.52 11.29 9.82
CA GLY A 281 27.25 12.69 10.18
C GLY A 281 25.76 13.04 10.19
N VAL A 282 24.88 12.08 10.46
CA VAL A 282 23.48 12.38 10.80
C VAL A 282 23.49 12.99 12.20
N ASP A 283 23.25 14.29 12.32
CA ASP A 283 23.41 15.05 13.57
C ASP A 283 22.09 15.48 14.20
N THR A 284 20.97 15.45 13.47
CA THR A 284 19.67 15.96 13.94
C THR A 284 18.51 15.09 13.43
N GLY A 285 18.51 13.80 13.75
CA GLY A 285 17.46 12.90 13.28
C GLY A 285 17.65 11.43 13.62
N GLY A 286 16.80 10.59 13.02
CA GLY A 286 16.84 9.14 13.15
C GLY A 286 17.44 8.44 11.93
N CYS A 287 17.93 7.22 12.12
CA CYS A 287 18.36 6.34 11.04
C CYS A 287 18.16 4.87 11.39
N ASN A 288 18.06 4.03 10.36
CA ASN A 288 18.05 2.57 10.47
C ASN A 288 19.40 2.02 10.02
N ILE A 289 19.99 1.08 10.78
CA ILE A 289 21.24 0.39 10.41
C ILE A 289 21.03 -1.11 10.43
N GLN A 290 21.44 -1.78 9.35
CA GLN A 290 21.25 -3.22 9.17
C GLN A 290 22.57 -3.99 9.33
N PHE A 291 22.47 -5.16 9.95
CA PHE A 291 23.60 -6.04 10.24
C PHE A 291 23.28 -7.49 9.89
N ALA A 292 24.31 -8.23 9.50
CA ALA A 292 24.30 -9.69 9.44
C ALA A 292 25.25 -10.26 10.50
N LEU A 293 24.80 -11.27 11.25
CA LEU A 293 25.63 -12.00 12.20
C LEU A 293 25.72 -13.48 11.81
N ASN A 294 26.96 -13.97 11.69
CA ASN A 294 27.21 -15.39 11.46
C ASN A 294 26.86 -16.19 12.71
N PRO A 295 25.87 -17.10 12.67
CA PRO A 295 25.46 -17.86 13.84
C PRO A 295 26.55 -18.82 14.36
N HIS A 296 27.59 -19.11 13.57
CA HIS A 296 28.64 -20.07 13.94
C HIS A 296 29.83 -19.47 14.68
N ASP A 297 30.24 -18.24 14.34
CA ASP A 297 31.45 -17.61 14.87
C ASP A 297 31.26 -16.17 15.40
N GLY A 298 30.05 -15.61 15.28
CA GLY A 298 29.74 -14.26 15.74
C GLY A 298 30.37 -13.14 14.89
N ARG A 299 30.83 -13.45 13.67
CA ARG A 299 31.28 -12.43 12.70
C ARG A 299 30.10 -11.52 12.38
N LEU A 300 30.29 -10.22 12.61
CA LEU A 300 29.29 -9.17 12.42
C LEU A 300 29.64 -8.36 11.18
N ILE A 301 28.69 -8.26 10.25
CA ILE A 301 28.81 -7.51 9.00
C ILE A 301 27.78 -6.40 9.02
N THR A 302 28.18 -5.16 8.74
CA THR A 302 27.25 -4.06 8.45
C THR A 302 26.84 -4.14 6.99
N ILE A 303 25.53 -4.15 6.76
CA ILE A 303 24.91 -4.26 5.43
C ILE A 303 24.76 -2.86 4.83
N GLU A 304 23.94 -2.01 5.46
CA GLU A 304 23.67 -0.65 5.02
C GLU A 304 23.13 0.23 6.16
N MET A 305 23.01 1.53 5.89
CA MET A 305 22.31 2.49 6.74
C MET A 305 21.38 3.34 5.88
N ASN A 306 20.19 3.62 6.41
CA ASN A 306 19.23 4.54 5.83
C ASN A 306 19.20 5.84 6.66
N PRO A 307 19.75 6.98 6.17
CA PRO A 307 19.85 8.24 6.90
C PRO A 307 18.52 9.04 6.92
N ARG A 308 17.42 8.34 7.20
CA ARG A 308 16.04 8.85 7.18
C ARG A 308 15.14 7.92 8.00
N VAL A 309 13.89 8.33 8.19
CA VAL A 309 12.85 7.38 8.63
C VAL A 309 12.59 6.33 7.54
N SER A 310 12.07 5.19 7.98
CA SER A 310 11.87 3.98 7.20
C SER A 310 10.59 3.26 7.65
N ARG A 311 10.20 2.20 6.93
CA ARG A 311 9.23 1.19 7.41
C ARG A 311 9.59 0.70 8.80
N SER A 312 10.86 0.31 8.99
CA SER A 312 11.37 -0.20 10.27
C SER A 312 11.26 0.83 11.39
N SER A 313 11.41 2.13 11.09
CA SER A 313 11.20 3.20 12.07
C SER A 313 9.73 3.40 12.45
N ALA A 314 8.80 3.21 11.51
CA ALA A 314 7.36 3.24 11.82
C ALA A 314 6.98 2.03 12.68
N LEU A 315 7.44 0.83 12.29
CA LEU A 315 7.33 -0.40 13.07
C LEU A 315 7.89 -0.21 14.48
N ALA A 316 9.10 0.32 14.62
CA ALA A 316 9.74 0.57 15.90
C ALA A 316 8.97 1.60 16.75
N SER A 317 8.41 2.63 16.13
CA SER A 317 7.58 3.62 16.83
C SER A 317 6.34 2.98 17.42
N LYS A 318 5.67 2.08 16.68
CA LYS A 318 4.52 1.33 17.21
C LYS A 318 4.94 0.30 18.25
N ALA A 319 6.02 -0.45 18.00
CA ALA A 319 6.51 -1.47 18.90
C ALA A 319 6.88 -0.90 20.28
N THR A 320 7.50 0.27 20.30
CA THR A 320 8.04 0.86 21.53
C THR A 320 7.12 1.89 22.17
N GLY A 321 6.25 2.53 21.40
CA GLY A 321 5.55 3.76 21.81
C GLY A 321 6.39 5.02 21.68
N PHE A 322 7.63 4.94 21.20
CA PHE A 322 8.54 6.09 21.02
C PHE A 322 8.32 6.73 19.64
N PRO A 323 7.83 7.99 19.54
CA PRO A 323 7.40 8.57 18.27
C PRO A 323 8.59 9.14 17.47
N ILE A 324 9.28 8.27 16.72
CA ILE A 324 10.56 8.62 16.04
C ILE A 324 10.40 9.83 15.12
N ALA A 325 9.37 9.89 14.27
CA ALA A 325 9.20 10.98 13.30
C ALA A 325 8.93 12.33 13.98
N LYS A 326 8.06 12.37 15.00
CA LYS A 326 7.80 13.55 15.84
C LYS A 326 9.07 14.10 16.48
N ILE A 327 9.89 13.22 17.07
CA ILE A 327 11.12 13.63 17.75
C ILE A 327 12.17 14.07 16.71
N ALA A 328 12.32 13.34 15.60
CA ALA A 328 13.20 13.73 14.50
C ALA A 328 12.88 15.13 13.95
N ALA A 329 11.60 15.50 13.81
CA ALA A 329 11.19 16.84 13.40
C ALA A 329 11.61 17.93 14.42
N LYS A 330 11.52 17.66 15.72
CA LYS A 330 12.02 18.57 16.77
C LYS A 330 13.55 18.70 16.74
N LEU A 331 14.27 17.59 16.55
CA LEU A 331 15.73 17.61 16.45
C LEU A 331 16.20 18.42 15.24
N ALA A 332 15.53 18.29 14.10
CA ALA A 332 15.84 19.05 12.88
C ALA A 332 15.73 20.57 13.06
N ILE A 333 14.91 21.05 14.01
CA ILE A 333 14.79 22.46 14.37
C ILE A 333 15.60 22.84 15.62
N GLY A 334 16.54 22.00 16.04
CA GLY A 334 17.59 22.32 17.01
C GLY A 334 17.37 21.86 18.46
N TYR A 335 16.25 21.21 18.77
CA TYR A 335 16.07 20.59 20.09
C TYR A 335 17.12 19.50 20.34
N THR A 336 17.39 19.22 21.61
CA THR A 336 18.14 18.02 22.03
C THR A 336 17.22 17.01 22.73
N LEU A 337 17.59 15.74 22.75
CA LEU A 337 16.76 14.63 23.26
C LEU A 337 16.38 14.82 24.74
N ASP A 338 17.22 15.48 25.53
CA ASP A 338 16.98 15.80 26.94
C ASP A 338 15.95 16.93 27.14
N GLU A 339 15.71 17.75 26.10
CA GLU A 339 14.72 18.84 26.13
C GLU A 339 13.32 18.37 25.72
N ILE A 340 13.20 17.20 25.09
CA ILE A 340 11.94 16.65 24.60
C ILE A 340 11.37 15.71 25.67
N THR A 341 10.12 15.91 26.07
CA THR A 341 9.42 15.01 27.01
C THR A 341 8.88 13.79 26.27
N ASN A 342 8.98 12.61 26.88
CA ASN A 342 8.36 11.38 26.39
C ASN A 342 6.82 11.50 26.51
N ASP A 343 6.12 11.40 25.37
CA ASP A 343 4.67 11.55 25.29
C ASP A 343 3.92 10.51 26.13
N ILE A 344 4.42 9.28 26.20
CA ILE A 344 3.71 8.14 26.79
C ILE A 344 3.67 8.23 28.33
N THR A 345 4.80 8.62 28.93
CA THR A 345 4.95 8.75 30.40
C THR A 345 4.68 10.17 30.91
N GLY A 346 4.79 11.18 30.04
CA GLY A 346 4.63 12.60 30.37
C GLY A 346 5.62 13.17 31.39
N THR A 347 6.60 12.38 31.84
CA THR A 347 7.46 12.70 32.99
C THR A 347 8.93 12.45 32.76
N THR A 348 9.29 11.62 31.78
CA THR A 348 10.69 11.31 31.42
C THR A 348 11.12 12.08 30.17
N PRO A 349 12.41 12.38 29.97
CA PRO A 349 12.90 12.91 28.70
C PRO A 349 12.90 11.84 27.60
N ALA A 350 13.07 12.25 26.34
CA ALA A 350 13.27 11.36 25.19
C ALA A 350 14.71 10.81 25.10
N ALA A 351 15.64 11.31 25.91
CA ALA A 351 17.02 10.83 26.02
C ALA A 351 17.13 9.51 26.82
N PHE A 352 16.49 8.44 26.33
CA PHE A 352 16.57 7.09 26.89
C PHE A 352 16.42 6.03 25.81
N GLU A 353 16.73 4.77 26.13
CA GLU A 353 16.50 3.61 25.26
C GLU A 353 15.25 2.87 25.77
N PRO A 354 14.19 2.71 24.96
CA PRO A 354 12.99 1.99 25.36
C PRO A 354 13.25 0.55 25.82
N THR A 355 12.46 0.09 26.78
CA THR A 355 12.47 -1.29 27.26
C THR A 355 11.08 -1.89 27.12
N LEU A 356 10.99 -3.08 26.54
CA LEU A 356 9.72 -3.77 26.27
C LEU A 356 9.57 -4.96 27.22
N ASP A 357 8.41 -5.11 27.84
CA ASP A 357 8.03 -6.30 28.62
C ASP A 357 7.08 -7.23 27.84
N TYR A 358 7.08 -7.08 26.52
CA TYR A 358 6.33 -7.86 25.55
C TYR A 358 7.18 -8.12 24.31
N VAL A 359 6.69 -9.02 23.45
CA VAL A 359 7.26 -9.33 22.14
C VAL A 359 6.32 -8.80 21.07
N VAL A 360 6.91 -8.11 20.10
CA VAL A 360 6.23 -7.65 18.89
C VAL A 360 6.63 -8.55 17.74
N VAL A 361 5.66 -8.96 16.92
CA VAL A 361 5.91 -9.71 15.68
C VAL A 361 5.24 -8.98 14.53
N LYS A 362 6.01 -8.73 13.47
CA LYS A 362 5.52 -8.23 12.19
C LYS A 362 5.56 -9.35 11.15
N ALA A 363 4.53 -9.45 10.33
CA ALA A 363 4.48 -10.34 9.19
C ALA A 363 4.03 -9.57 7.92
N PRO A 364 4.67 -9.82 6.77
CA PRO A 364 4.35 -9.16 5.51
C PRO A 364 3.05 -9.70 4.90
N ARG A 365 2.32 -8.83 4.18
CA ARG A 365 1.17 -9.20 3.36
C ARG A 365 1.55 -9.10 1.89
N PHE A 366 1.38 -10.19 1.15
CA PHE A 366 1.64 -10.27 -0.30
C PHE A 366 0.36 -10.10 -1.12
N ALA A 367 0.45 -10.25 -2.45
CA ALA A 367 -0.71 -10.29 -3.34
C ALA A 367 -0.44 -11.14 -4.60
N PHE A 368 0.32 -12.23 -4.46
CA PHE A 368 0.73 -13.09 -5.59
C PHE A 368 -0.46 -13.64 -6.36
N GLU A 369 -1.61 -13.81 -5.71
CA GLU A 369 -2.86 -14.23 -6.34
C GLU A 369 -3.31 -13.33 -7.50
N LYS A 370 -2.88 -12.06 -7.52
CA LYS A 370 -3.19 -11.07 -8.58
C LYS A 370 -2.17 -11.08 -9.73
N PHE A 371 -1.06 -11.78 -9.57
CA PHE A 371 0.05 -11.86 -10.51
C PHE A 371 0.30 -13.32 -10.89
N VAL A 372 -0.70 -13.96 -11.49
CA VAL A 372 -0.64 -15.38 -11.87
C VAL A 372 0.59 -15.69 -12.73
N GLY A 373 1.41 -16.63 -12.27
CA GLY A 373 2.66 -17.04 -12.92
C GLY A 373 3.88 -16.22 -12.51
N ALA A 374 3.75 -15.21 -11.66
CA ALA A 374 4.90 -14.54 -11.04
C ALA A 374 5.75 -15.53 -10.25
N ASP A 375 7.06 -15.30 -10.23
CA ASP A 375 7.96 -15.94 -9.27
C ASP A 375 7.62 -15.48 -7.85
N ASP A 376 7.07 -16.41 -7.07
CA ASP A 376 6.68 -16.26 -5.67
C ASP A 376 7.85 -16.45 -4.69
N THR A 377 9.07 -16.70 -5.20
CA THR A 377 10.27 -16.79 -4.35
C THR A 377 10.57 -15.44 -3.72
N LEU A 378 10.71 -15.40 -2.40
CA LEU A 378 11.12 -14.20 -1.68
C LEU A 378 12.64 -14.01 -1.82
N THR A 379 13.08 -12.77 -2.02
CA THR A 379 14.48 -12.46 -2.32
C THR A 379 14.90 -11.16 -1.62
N THR A 380 16.08 -10.64 -1.93
CA THR A 380 16.53 -9.30 -1.51
C THR A 380 15.77 -8.15 -2.18
N THR A 381 14.78 -8.43 -3.05
CA THR A 381 13.88 -7.42 -3.62
C THR A 381 12.48 -7.62 -3.08
N MET A 382 11.92 -6.59 -2.44
CA MET A 382 10.57 -6.63 -1.86
C MET A 382 9.47 -6.90 -2.90
N LYS A 383 8.51 -7.73 -2.50
CA LYS A 383 7.28 -8.08 -3.22
C LYS A 383 6.01 -7.95 -2.37
N SER A 384 6.15 -7.76 -1.05
CA SER A 384 5.02 -7.48 -0.15
C SER A 384 4.37 -6.12 -0.45
N VAL A 385 3.06 -6.05 -0.23
CA VAL A 385 2.20 -4.89 -0.52
C VAL A 385 1.70 -4.18 0.76
N GLY A 386 2.07 -4.69 1.93
CA GLY A 386 1.75 -4.16 3.24
C GLY A 386 2.24 -5.11 4.33
N GLU A 387 1.89 -4.82 5.58
CA GLU A 387 2.31 -5.62 6.74
C GLU A 387 1.29 -5.55 7.88
N ALA A 388 1.25 -6.61 8.70
CA ALA A 388 0.54 -6.65 9.95
C ALA A 388 1.54 -6.74 11.10
N MET A 389 1.19 -6.14 12.25
CA MET A 389 1.94 -6.25 13.49
C MET A 389 1.03 -6.77 14.60
N SER A 390 1.60 -7.45 15.58
CA SER A 390 0.88 -7.71 16.83
C SER A 390 1.82 -7.80 18.02
N LEU A 391 1.25 -7.64 19.21
CA LEU A 391 1.96 -7.68 20.48
C LEU A 391 1.44 -8.84 21.34
N GLY A 392 2.33 -9.47 22.10
CA GLY A 392 2.01 -10.51 23.07
C GLY A 392 3.08 -10.64 24.15
N ARG A 393 2.73 -11.21 25.31
CA ARG A 393 3.68 -11.40 26.43
C ARG A 393 4.71 -12.52 26.19
N ASN A 394 4.56 -13.24 25.07
CA ASN A 394 5.52 -14.22 24.58
C ASN A 394 5.48 -14.25 23.04
N TYR A 395 6.53 -14.80 22.43
CA TYR A 395 6.66 -14.87 20.97
C TYR A 395 5.51 -15.65 20.31
N VAL A 396 5.11 -16.79 20.87
CA VAL A 396 4.07 -17.66 20.28
C VAL A 396 2.71 -16.97 20.23
N SER A 397 2.34 -16.21 21.26
CA SER A 397 1.10 -15.41 21.26
C SER A 397 1.12 -14.33 20.19
N ALA A 398 2.22 -13.57 20.12
CA ALA A 398 2.37 -12.51 19.13
C ALA A 398 2.42 -13.10 17.71
N LEU A 399 3.11 -14.21 17.49
CA LEU A 399 3.08 -14.93 16.22
C LEU A 399 1.67 -15.36 15.86
N SER A 400 0.93 -16.00 16.77
CA SER A 400 -0.44 -16.46 16.50
C SER A 400 -1.42 -15.30 16.23
N LYS A 401 -1.22 -14.14 16.88
CA LYS A 401 -2.00 -12.91 16.62
C LYS A 401 -1.69 -12.31 15.26
N VAL A 402 -0.42 -12.20 14.87
CA VAL A 402 -0.06 -11.62 13.57
C VAL A 402 -0.51 -12.53 12.42
N MET A 403 -0.38 -13.86 12.57
CA MET A 403 -0.78 -14.80 11.51
C MET A 403 -2.28 -14.74 11.19
N ARG A 404 -3.14 -14.47 12.19
CA ARG A 404 -4.59 -14.20 11.98
C ARG A 404 -4.93 -12.75 11.63
N SER A 405 -3.94 -11.85 11.64
CA SER A 405 -4.10 -10.45 11.22
C SER A 405 -3.80 -10.24 9.73
N LEU A 406 -3.25 -11.25 9.04
CA LEU A 406 -2.81 -11.14 7.65
C LEU A 406 -3.96 -11.08 6.62
N GLU A 407 -5.21 -11.32 7.04
CA GLU A 407 -6.38 -11.30 6.15
C GLU A 407 -6.24 -12.25 4.93
N ASN A 408 -5.53 -13.36 5.12
CA ASN A 408 -5.41 -14.46 4.14
C ASN A 408 -6.45 -15.55 4.42
N LYS A 409 -6.53 -16.54 3.53
CA LYS A 409 -7.51 -17.64 3.65
C LYS A 409 -7.28 -18.50 4.89
N GLN A 410 -6.01 -18.72 5.23
CA GLN A 410 -5.59 -19.52 6.37
C GLN A 410 -6.07 -18.85 7.66
N ASN A 411 -5.87 -17.54 7.85
CA ASN A 411 -6.33 -16.82 9.05
C ASN A 411 -5.81 -17.46 10.37
N GLY A 412 -4.53 -17.81 10.40
CA GLY A 412 -3.86 -18.51 11.51
C GLY A 412 -3.53 -19.98 11.21
N PHE A 413 -2.89 -20.65 12.17
CA PHE A 413 -2.50 -22.07 12.03
C PHE A 413 -3.70 -23.01 12.24
N TRP A 414 -3.78 -24.13 11.51
CA TRP A 414 -4.74 -25.24 11.77
C TRP A 414 -6.23 -24.93 11.58
N THR A 415 -6.55 -23.85 10.89
CA THR A 415 -7.90 -23.35 10.59
C THR A 415 -8.43 -23.83 9.24
N VAL A 416 -7.53 -24.29 8.36
CA VAL A 416 -7.82 -24.90 7.05
C VAL A 416 -7.15 -26.27 6.97
N ALA A 417 -7.54 -27.09 5.99
CA ALA A 417 -6.92 -28.40 5.80
C ALA A 417 -5.47 -28.24 5.29
N ASP A 418 -4.60 -29.20 5.59
CA ASP A 418 -3.19 -29.13 5.17
C ASP A 418 -3.08 -29.14 3.64
N GLU A 419 -3.98 -29.84 2.96
CA GLU A 419 -4.07 -29.92 1.50
C GLU A 419 -4.39 -28.57 0.85
N ASP A 420 -5.05 -27.66 1.56
CA ASP A 420 -5.47 -26.36 1.02
C ASP A 420 -4.29 -25.42 0.78
N PHE A 421 -3.21 -25.54 1.56
CA PHE A 421 -2.02 -24.70 1.43
C PHE A 421 -0.75 -25.46 1.04
N ALA A 422 -0.63 -26.74 1.40
CA ALA A 422 0.54 -27.57 1.06
C ALA A 422 0.29 -28.51 -0.13
N GLY A 423 -0.95 -28.63 -0.63
CA GLY A 423 -1.31 -29.48 -1.76
C GLY A 423 -0.86 -30.93 -1.58
N ASP A 424 -0.25 -31.51 -2.61
CA ASP A 424 0.27 -32.89 -2.58
C ASP A 424 1.36 -33.12 -1.52
N ARG A 425 1.97 -32.05 -0.97
CA ARG A 425 3.01 -32.13 0.07
C ARG A 425 2.45 -32.31 1.48
N ALA A 426 1.14 -32.13 1.69
CA ALA A 426 0.49 -32.06 3.00
C ALA A 426 0.83 -33.21 3.97
N HIS A 427 1.20 -34.39 3.43
CA HIS A 427 1.53 -35.58 4.23
C HIS A 427 2.94 -36.11 4.00
N ASP A 428 3.80 -35.36 3.30
CA ASP A 428 5.18 -35.76 3.00
C ASP A 428 6.16 -34.76 3.61
N VAL A 429 6.69 -35.11 4.78
CA VAL A 429 7.68 -34.30 5.50
C VAL A 429 8.93 -34.00 4.65
N GLN A 430 9.36 -34.91 3.78
CA GLN A 430 10.52 -34.67 2.94
C GLN A 430 10.20 -33.68 1.81
N ALA A 431 8.99 -33.75 1.25
CA ALA A 431 8.54 -32.77 0.26
C ALA A 431 8.39 -31.37 0.87
N VAL A 432 7.84 -31.26 2.10
CA VAL A 432 7.75 -29.97 2.82
C VAL A 432 9.15 -29.41 3.12
N LEU A 433 10.07 -30.24 3.63
CA LEU A 433 11.45 -29.82 3.90
C LEU A 433 12.21 -29.40 2.63
N GLU A 434 11.95 -30.04 1.49
CA GLU A 434 12.56 -29.64 0.22
C GLU A 434 12.04 -28.27 -0.24
N ASP A 435 10.73 -28.02 -0.11
CA ASP A 435 10.12 -26.74 -0.50
C ASP A 435 10.58 -25.59 0.40
N LEU A 436 10.75 -25.83 1.72
CA LEU A 436 11.23 -24.85 2.70
C LEU A 436 12.61 -24.22 2.38
N LYS A 437 13.40 -24.88 1.53
CA LYS A 437 14.67 -24.32 0.99
C LYS A 437 14.46 -23.08 0.17
N ARG A 438 13.28 -22.93 -0.43
CA ARG A 438 12.86 -21.75 -1.17
C ARG A 438 11.94 -20.91 -0.28
N PRO A 439 12.32 -19.69 0.09
CA PRO A 439 11.45 -18.84 0.90
C PRO A 439 10.23 -18.39 0.07
N THR A 440 9.04 -18.54 0.62
CA THR A 440 7.73 -18.19 0.02
C THR A 440 6.84 -17.51 1.06
N GLU A 441 5.69 -16.95 0.66
CA GLU A 441 4.72 -16.38 1.62
C GLU A 441 4.16 -17.40 2.63
N GLY A 442 4.16 -18.69 2.27
CA GLY A 442 3.63 -19.79 3.08
C GLY A 442 4.61 -20.36 4.10
N ARG A 443 5.84 -19.84 4.16
CA ARG A 443 6.97 -20.47 4.86
C ARG A 443 6.72 -20.79 6.33
N MET A 444 6.05 -19.91 7.07
CA MET A 444 5.74 -20.16 8.49
C MET A 444 4.75 -21.31 8.68
N TYR A 445 3.81 -21.49 7.74
CA TYR A 445 2.90 -22.64 7.73
C TYR A 445 3.64 -23.93 7.38
N ASP A 446 4.55 -23.90 6.40
CA ASP A 446 5.37 -25.06 6.05
C ASP A 446 6.33 -25.46 7.18
N ALA A 447 6.90 -24.50 7.90
CA ALA A 447 7.77 -24.76 9.05
C ALA A 447 6.99 -25.44 10.20
N GLU A 448 5.78 -24.96 10.50
CA GLU A 448 4.86 -25.60 11.45
C GLU A 448 4.51 -27.02 11.00
N LEU A 449 4.09 -27.18 9.74
CA LEU A 449 3.68 -28.46 9.17
C LEU A 449 4.83 -29.48 9.21
N ALA A 450 6.05 -29.08 8.88
CA ALA A 450 7.22 -29.96 8.94
C ALA A 450 7.46 -30.48 10.37
N LEU A 451 7.41 -29.62 11.37
CA LEU A 451 7.56 -30.00 12.79
C LEU A 451 6.43 -30.96 13.21
N ARG A 452 5.19 -30.68 12.81
CA ARG A 452 4.02 -31.52 13.10
C ARG A 452 4.05 -32.88 12.40
N LEU A 453 4.66 -32.97 11.23
CA LEU A 453 4.93 -34.24 10.53
C LEU A 453 6.13 -35.00 11.10
N GLY A 454 6.77 -34.48 12.15
CA GLY A 454 7.84 -35.14 12.90
C GLY A 454 9.26 -34.77 12.48
N ALA A 455 9.46 -33.70 11.70
CA ALA A 455 10.79 -33.14 11.48
C ALA A 455 11.35 -32.57 12.79
N SER A 456 12.65 -32.71 12.99
CA SER A 456 13.36 -32.02 14.08
C SER A 456 13.58 -30.55 13.76
N VAL A 457 13.74 -29.73 14.80
CA VAL A 457 14.12 -28.31 14.68
C VAL A 457 15.38 -28.15 13.80
N ASP A 458 16.38 -29.03 13.96
CA ASP A 458 17.60 -29.00 13.15
C ASP A 458 17.33 -29.24 11.65
N GLN A 459 16.40 -30.13 11.31
CA GLN A 459 16.03 -30.37 9.92
C GLN A 459 15.33 -29.17 9.30
N VAL A 460 14.42 -28.54 10.05
CA VAL A 460 13.70 -27.34 9.60
C VAL A 460 14.65 -26.15 9.51
N HIS A 461 15.59 -25.99 10.45
CA HIS A 461 16.65 -24.99 10.39
C HIS A 461 17.56 -25.19 9.16
N GLN A 462 18.00 -26.42 8.89
CA GLN A 462 18.82 -26.72 7.71
C GLN A 462 18.10 -26.43 6.39
N ALA A 463 16.77 -26.62 6.34
CA ALA A 463 15.97 -26.31 5.18
C ALA A 463 15.74 -24.80 5.03
N SER A 464 15.36 -24.11 6.11
CA SER A 464 14.87 -22.72 6.04
C SER A 464 15.90 -21.64 6.40
N GLY A 465 16.91 -21.96 7.19
CA GLY A 465 17.81 -20.97 7.81
C GLY A 465 17.20 -20.23 9.00
N ILE A 466 15.91 -20.39 9.32
CA ILE A 466 15.27 -19.77 10.49
C ILE A 466 15.98 -20.21 11.77
N ASP A 467 16.30 -19.29 12.68
CA ASP A 467 17.05 -19.62 13.90
C ASP A 467 16.34 -20.72 14.73
N PRO A 468 17.10 -21.70 15.27
CA PRO A 468 16.53 -22.78 16.08
C PRO A 468 15.67 -22.31 17.27
N TRP A 469 15.93 -21.12 17.82
CA TRP A 469 15.13 -20.55 18.91
C TRP A 469 13.67 -20.34 18.49
N PHE A 470 13.42 -19.68 17.34
CA PHE A 470 12.06 -19.45 16.84
C PHE A 470 11.36 -20.77 16.49
N LEU A 471 12.12 -21.71 15.92
CA LEU A 471 11.60 -23.03 15.58
C LEU A 471 11.26 -23.87 16.81
N GLU A 472 12.00 -23.76 17.91
CA GLU A 472 11.68 -24.45 19.16
C GLU A 472 10.46 -23.83 19.86
N GLU A 473 10.26 -22.51 19.78
CA GLU A 473 9.02 -21.87 20.23
C GLU A 473 7.82 -22.36 19.40
N LEU A 474 7.96 -22.42 18.07
CA LEU A 474 6.94 -22.99 17.18
C LEU A 474 6.69 -24.48 17.47
N HIS A 475 7.74 -25.25 17.75
CA HIS A 475 7.60 -26.66 18.14
C HIS A 475 6.95 -26.81 19.51
N THR A 476 7.13 -25.86 20.43
CA THR A 476 6.38 -25.79 21.70
C THR A 476 4.88 -25.64 21.45
N LEU A 477 4.50 -24.78 20.50
CA LEU A 477 3.11 -24.64 20.07
C LEU A 477 2.56 -25.97 19.48
N VAL A 478 3.35 -26.66 18.64
CA VAL A 478 2.99 -27.98 18.08
C VAL A 478 2.83 -29.05 19.17
N ARG A 479 3.72 -29.10 20.15
CA ARG A 479 3.60 -30.02 21.30
C ARG A 479 2.36 -29.73 22.14
N PHE A 480 2.06 -28.45 22.37
CA PHE A 480 0.85 -28.05 23.08
C PHE A 480 -0.42 -28.41 22.29
N ARG A 481 -0.40 -28.32 20.95
CA ARG A 481 -1.49 -28.82 20.11
C ARG A 481 -1.75 -30.31 20.35
N GLU A 482 -0.70 -31.15 20.40
CA GLU A 482 -0.88 -32.58 20.69
C GLU A 482 -1.46 -32.82 22.09
N GLU A 483 -1.02 -32.06 23.08
CA GLU A 483 -1.60 -32.07 24.43
C GLU A 483 -3.09 -31.71 24.39
N LEU A 484 -3.45 -30.63 23.69
CA LEU A 484 -4.83 -30.15 23.57
C LEU A 484 -5.74 -31.20 22.91
N ILE A 485 -5.28 -31.82 21.83
CA ILE A 485 -6.03 -32.87 21.11
C ILE A 485 -6.16 -34.14 21.96
N SER A 486 -5.10 -34.56 22.63
CA SER A 486 -5.07 -35.82 23.40
C SER A 486 -5.72 -35.74 24.77
N ALA A 487 -5.99 -34.53 25.28
CA ALA A 487 -6.66 -34.32 26.57
C ALA A 487 -8.06 -34.94 26.58
N GLU A 488 -8.32 -35.87 27.52
CA GLU A 488 -9.60 -36.57 27.65
C GLU A 488 -10.78 -35.58 27.80
N LYS A 489 -10.55 -34.46 28.50
CA LYS A 489 -11.49 -33.37 28.69
C LYS A 489 -10.76 -32.03 28.69
N ILE A 490 -11.37 -31.02 28.10
CA ILE A 490 -10.94 -29.63 28.23
C ILE A 490 -11.52 -29.06 29.52
N ASP A 491 -10.65 -28.53 30.36
CA ASP A 491 -11.02 -27.75 31.53
C ASP A 491 -10.49 -26.31 31.41
N ALA A 492 -10.78 -25.49 32.42
CA ALA A 492 -10.40 -24.07 32.43
C ALA A 492 -8.88 -23.85 32.43
N ASP A 493 -8.08 -24.82 32.91
CA ASP A 493 -6.63 -24.68 32.93
C ASP A 493 -6.03 -24.88 31.53
N ILE A 494 -6.42 -25.98 30.85
CA ILE A 494 -5.99 -26.23 29.47
C ILE A 494 -6.51 -25.12 28.54
N MET A 495 -7.74 -24.65 28.74
CA MET A 495 -8.28 -23.52 27.97
C MET A 495 -7.45 -22.25 28.19
N ARG A 496 -7.12 -21.88 29.44
CA ARG A 496 -6.29 -20.70 29.73
C ARG A 496 -4.90 -20.83 29.10
N ARG A 497 -4.29 -22.02 29.15
CA ARG A 497 -3.00 -22.29 28.50
C ARG A 497 -3.10 -22.17 26.97
N ALA A 498 -4.17 -22.64 26.36
CA ALA A 498 -4.40 -22.48 24.93
C ALA A 498 -4.46 -21.00 24.54
N LYS A 499 -5.19 -20.18 25.30
CA LYS A 499 -5.25 -18.74 25.08
C LYS A 499 -3.92 -18.04 25.39
N PHE A 500 -3.18 -18.49 26.40
CA PHE A 500 -1.82 -18.01 26.71
C PHE A 500 -0.84 -18.29 25.56
N PHE A 501 -1.00 -19.38 24.81
CA PHE A 501 -0.23 -19.62 23.58
C PHE A 501 -0.79 -18.89 22.35
N GLY A 502 -1.84 -18.08 22.52
CA GLY A 502 -2.43 -17.25 21.46
C GLY A 502 -3.36 -17.97 20.51
N LEU A 503 -3.81 -19.20 20.82
CA LEU A 503 -4.79 -19.92 20.00
C LEU A 503 -6.11 -19.15 19.98
N SER A 504 -6.67 -18.92 18.80
CA SER A 504 -8.01 -18.37 18.62
C SER A 504 -9.09 -19.40 19.00
N ASP A 505 -10.28 -18.90 19.30
CA ASP A 505 -11.47 -19.71 19.57
C ASP A 505 -11.79 -20.58 18.33
N HIS A 506 -11.51 -20.08 17.12
CA HIS A 506 -11.64 -20.84 15.87
C HIS A 506 -10.62 -22.00 15.78
N GLN A 507 -9.35 -21.76 16.13
CA GLN A 507 -8.35 -22.83 16.15
C GLN A 507 -8.74 -23.93 17.14
N ILE A 508 -9.21 -23.54 18.33
CA ILE A 508 -9.63 -24.49 19.36
C ILE A 508 -10.85 -25.30 18.89
N SER A 509 -11.82 -24.69 18.20
CA SER A 509 -13.01 -25.40 17.71
C SER A 509 -12.66 -26.43 16.62
N ILE A 510 -11.71 -26.14 15.74
CA ILE A 510 -11.22 -27.10 14.74
C ILE A 510 -10.46 -28.25 15.40
N LEU A 511 -9.62 -27.96 16.40
CA LEU A 511 -8.82 -28.98 17.09
C LEU A 511 -9.64 -29.84 18.07
N ARG A 512 -10.75 -29.30 18.60
CA ARG A 512 -11.66 -29.95 19.55
C ARG A 512 -13.12 -29.81 19.08
N PRO A 513 -13.48 -30.46 17.97
CA PRO A 513 -14.80 -30.30 17.35
C PRO A 513 -15.97 -30.74 18.25
N GLU A 514 -15.71 -31.54 19.28
CA GLU A 514 -16.72 -31.90 20.29
C GLU A 514 -17.15 -30.73 21.18
N LEU A 515 -16.38 -29.63 21.23
CA LEU A 515 -16.78 -28.40 21.93
C LEU A 515 -17.81 -27.59 21.13
N GLY A 516 -18.01 -27.90 19.85
CA GLY A 516 -18.85 -27.14 18.94
C GLY A 516 -18.04 -26.23 18.02
N ASP A 517 -18.65 -25.13 17.58
CA ASP A 517 -18.03 -24.13 16.71
C ASP A 517 -17.25 -23.06 17.50
N GLU A 518 -16.72 -22.07 16.78
CA GLU A 518 -16.02 -20.91 17.37
C GLU A 518 -16.87 -20.21 18.45
N GLU A 519 -18.19 -20.11 18.23
CA GLU A 519 -19.09 -19.46 19.19
C GLU A 519 -19.23 -20.27 20.48
N ALA A 520 -19.36 -21.59 20.38
CA ALA A 520 -19.45 -22.48 21.53
C ALA A 520 -18.17 -22.43 22.39
N VAL A 521 -16.99 -22.42 21.75
CA VAL A 521 -15.70 -22.27 22.45
C VAL A 521 -15.65 -20.95 23.21
N ARG A 522 -16.05 -19.84 22.57
CA ARG A 522 -16.10 -18.53 23.21
C ARG A 522 -17.06 -18.49 24.40
N GLN A 523 -18.27 -19.04 24.25
CA GLN A 523 -19.25 -19.10 25.33
C GLN A 523 -18.69 -19.89 26.53
N LEU A 524 -18.07 -21.04 26.29
CA LEU A 524 -17.41 -21.84 27.33
C LEU A 524 -16.31 -21.05 28.04
N ARG A 525 -15.50 -20.33 27.26
CA ARG A 525 -14.42 -19.49 27.77
C ARG A 525 -14.97 -18.36 28.67
N TRP A 526 -16.07 -17.73 28.28
CA TRP A 526 -16.77 -16.71 29.08
C TRP A 526 -17.43 -17.28 30.34
N GLU A 527 -18.02 -18.48 30.28
CA GLU A 527 -18.57 -19.18 31.46
C GLU A 527 -17.50 -19.46 32.53
N TRP A 528 -16.25 -19.66 32.11
CA TRP A 528 -15.10 -19.85 32.99
C TRP A 528 -14.36 -18.56 33.35
N ASP A 529 -14.89 -17.40 32.95
CA ASP A 529 -14.27 -16.08 33.17
C ASP A 529 -12.83 -16.01 32.63
N ILE A 530 -12.59 -16.63 31.47
CA ILE A 530 -11.30 -16.59 30.79
C ILE A 530 -11.35 -15.50 29.72
N HIS A 531 -10.94 -14.29 30.09
CA HIS A 531 -10.86 -13.15 29.18
C HIS A 531 -9.40 -12.70 29.03
N PRO A 532 -9.04 -12.04 27.92
CA PRO A 532 -7.75 -11.38 27.87
C PRO A 532 -7.73 -10.22 28.86
N VAL A 533 -6.57 -9.93 29.40
CA VAL A 533 -6.27 -8.63 29.98
C VAL A 533 -5.69 -7.74 28.90
N PHE A 534 -5.94 -6.43 28.99
CA PHE A 534 -5.33 -5.46 28.10
C PHE A 534 -4.18 -4.77 28.83
N LYS A 535 -3.00 -4.82 28.22
CA LYS A 535 -1.76 -4.22 28.69
C LYS A 535 -1.43 -2.98 27.90
N THR A 536 -0.71 -2.05 28.49
CA THR A 536 -0.38 -0.74 27.92
C THR A 536 1.04 -0.72 27.40
N VAL A 537 1.23 -0.21 26.18
CA VAL A 537 2.55 0.14 25.66
C VAL A 537 3.05 1.39 26.37
N ASP A 538 4.17 1.29 27.08
CA ASP A 538 4.62 2.33 28.01
C ASP A 538 6.05 2.84 27.77
N THR A 539 6.77 2.30 26.78
CA THR A 539 8.20 2.54 26.48
C THR A 539 9.22 2.08 27.53
N CYS A 540 8.78 1.67 28.72
CA CYS A 540 9.65 1.55 29.90
C CYS A 540 9.42 0.30 30.78
N ALA A 541 8.66 -0.68 30.29
CA ALA A 541 8.40 -1.94 30.99
C ALA A 541 7.89 -1.72 32.43
N ALA A 542 6.89 -0.84 32.56
CA ALA A 542 6.23 -0.43 33.79
C ALA A 542 7.13 0.24 34.85
N GLU A 543 8.33 0.72 34.50
CA GLU A 543 9.16 1.53 35.41
C GLU A 543 8.45 2.85 35.78
N PHE A 544 7.72 3.44 34.82
CA PHE A 544 6.93 4.65 34.99
C PHE A 544 5.48 4.41 34.58
N GLU A 545 4.54 5.14 35.18
CA GLU A 545 3.13 5.07 34.81
C GLU A 545 2.91 5.69 33.43
N ALA A 546 2.36 4.91 32.49
CA ALA A 546 1.89 5.43 31.21
C ALA A 546 0.50 6.06 31.33
N THR A 547 0.35 7.27 30.78
CA THR A 547 -0.94 7.96 30.70
C THR A 547 -1.65 7.76 29.37
N THR A 548 -0.90 7.38 28.33
CA THR A 548 -1.43 7.19 26.98
C THR A 548 -2.11 5.82 26.85
N PRO A 549 -3.39 5.75 26.46
CA PRO A 549 -4.16 4.51 26.35
C PRO A 549 -3.89 3.76 25.03
N TYR A 550 -2.64 3.30 24.87
CA TYR A 550 -2.22 2.41 23.79
C TYR A 550 -2.17 0.97 24.32
N HIS A 551 -3.16 0.16 23.97
CA HIS A 551 -3.38 -1.17 24.51
C HIS A 551 -3.16 -2.32 23.52
N TYR A 552 -2.83 -3.50 24.06
CA TYR A 552 -2.86 -4.79 23.37
C TYR A 552 -3.38 -5.88 24.31
N SER A 553 -4.01 -6.92 23.76
CA SER A 553 -4.54 -8.05 24.51
C SER A 553 -3.46 -9.09 24.81
N SER A 554 -3.55 -9.68 26.00
CA SER A 554 -2.79 -10.88 26.38
C SER A 554 -3.61 -11.72 27.35
N TYR A 555 -3.49 -13.05 27.25
CA TYR A 555 -4.01 -13.95 28.28
C TYR A 555 -2.89 -14.25 29.26
N GLU A 556 -3.11 -13.96 30.53
CA GLU A 556 -2.18 -14.28 31.61
C GLU A 556 -2.51 -15.64 32.22
N LEU A 557 -1.48 -16.37 32.68
CA LEU A 557 -1.70 -17.62 33.40
C LEU A 557 -2.26 -17.38 34.81
N ASP A 558 -1.96 -16.21 35.40
CA ASP A 558 -2.55 -15.77 36.67
C ASP A 558 -3.99 -15.26 36.42
N PRO A 559 -5.03 -15.93 36.94
CA PRO A 559 -6.40 -15.45 36.82
C PRO A 559 -6.67 -14.12 37.53
N ALA A 560 -5.76 -13.67 38.40
CA ALA A 560 -5.85 -12.39 39.09
C ALA A 560 -5.15 -11.24 38.33
N ALA A 561 -4.62 -11.50 37.12
CA ALA A 561 -4.01 -10.45 36.32
C ALA A 561 -5.00 -9.32 36.03
N GLU A 562 -4.55 -8.08 36.21
CA GLU A 562 -5.37 -6.88 36.02
C GLU A 562 -5.23 -6.32 34.60
N SER A 563 -6.35 -5.83 34.07
CA SER A 563 -6.41 -5.06 32.83
C SER A 563 -6.15 -3.59 33.12
N GLU A 564 -5.38 -2.93 32.25
CA GLU A 564 -4.95 -1.53 32.42
C GLU A 564 -5.88 -0.53 31.72
N VAL A 565 -6.99 -1.02 31.18
CA VAL A 565 -8.04 -0.17 30.56
C VAL A 565 -8.74 0.64 31.64
N ARG A 566 -8.50 1.95 31.64
CA ARG A 566 -9.04 2.89 32.63
C ARG A 566 -10.55 3.07 32.44
N GLU A 567 -11.28 3.28 33.53
CA GLU A 567 -12.71 3.65 33.44
C GLU A 567 -12.88 5.05 32.84
N GLN A 568 -13.88 5.21 31.98
CA GLN A 568 -14.33 6.50 31.48
C GLN A 568 -15.86 6.42 31.32
N LYS A 569 -16.58 7.12 32.20
CA LYS A 569 -18.05 7.06 32.29
C LYS A 569 -18.71 8.40 31.92
N GLU A 570 -17.93 9.38 31.49
CA GLU A 570 -18.40 10.74 31.24
C GLU A 570 -18.79 10.96 29.78
N LYS A 571 -18.07 10.34 28.84
CA LYS A 571 -18.33 10.43 27.41
C LYS A 571 -18.88 9.10 26.91
N GLU A 572 -19.76 9.18 25.91
CA GLU A 572 -20.12 8.01 25.13
C GLU A 572 -18.99 7.66 24.17
N LYS A 573 -18.83 6.36 23.91
CA LYS A 573 -17.71 5.83 23.14
C LYS A 573 -18.15 5.39 21.75
N ILE A 574 -17.35 5.71 20.75
CA ILE A 574 -17.50 5.18 19.39
C ILE A 574 -16.27 4.34 19.05
N ILE A 575 -16.49 3.04 18.81
CA ILE A 575 -15.44 2.14 18.35
C ILE A 575 -15.37 2.22 16.82
N ILE A 576 -14.17 2.41 16.29
CA ILE A 576 -13.89 2.49 14.86
C ILE A 576 -12.99 1.30 14.51
N LEU A 577 -13.48 0.43 13.63
CA LEU A 577 -12.68 -0.70 13.14
C LEU A 577 -11.89 -0.25 11.91
N GLY A 578 -10.56 -0.36 12.01
CA GLY A 578 -9.62 0.00 10.95
C GLY A 578 -9.63 -0.98 9.77
N SER A 579 -8.60 -0.89 8.94
CA SER A 579 -8.51 -1.65 7.69
C SER A 579 -7.65 -2.92 7.76
N GLY A 580 -6.85 -3.12 8.81
CA GLY A 580 -5.85 -4.17 8.86
C GLY A 580 -4.68 -3.91 7.90
N PRO A 581 -3.87 -4.92 7.55
CA PRO A 581 -2.69 -4.73 6.71
C PRO A 581 -3.07 -4.22 5.32
N ASN A 582 -2.31 -3.28 4.74
CA ASN A 582 -2.58 -2.85 3.37
C ASN A 582 -2.41 -3.99 2.36
N ARG A 583 -3.19 -3.94 1.28
CA ARG A 583 -3.12 -4.83 0.12
C ARG A 583 -3.77 -4.19 -1.10
N ILE A 584 -3.50 -4.71 -2.29
CA ILE A 584 -4.11 -4.21 -3.53
C ILE A 584 -5.65 -4.26 -3.42
N GLY A 585 -6.29 -3.10 -3.61
CA GLY A 585 -7.74 -2.92 -3.45
C GLY A 585 -8.18 -2.43 -2.07
N GLN A 586 -7.31 -2.52 -1.05
CA GLN A 586 -7.54 -2.02 0.30
C GLN A 586 -6.27 -1.34 0.84
N GLY A 587 -6.08 -0.10 0.40
CA GLY A 587 -4.92 0.72 0.70
C GLY A 587 -5.17 1.75 1.81
N ILE A 588 -4.40 2.82 1.76
CA ILE A 588 -4.39 3.92 2.74
C ILE A 588 -5.70 4.73 2.74
N GLU A 589 -6.51 4.63 1.68
CA GLU A 589 -7.75 5.39 1.50
C GLU A 589 -8.79 5.06 2.60
N PHE A 590 -8.77 3.82 3.08
CA PHE A 590 -9.62 3.35 4.18
C PHE A 590 -9.08 3.77 5.55
N ASP A 591 -7.75 3.83 5.70
CA ASP A 591 -7.13 4.36 6.91
C ASP A 591 -7.47 5.84 7.07
N TYR A 592 -7.34 6.62 5.99
CA TYR A 592 -7.75 8.01 5.91
C TYR A 592 -9.17 8.24 6.43
N SER A 593 -10.12 7.41 5.97
CA SER A 593 -11.52 7.49 6.37
C SER A 593 -11.71 7.20 7.86
N CYS A 594 -10.98 6.23 8.41
CA CYS A 594 -11.01 5.89 9.83
C CYS A 594 -10.42 6.99 10.71
N VAL A 595 -9.31 7.60 10.28
CA VAL A 595 -8.66 8.73 10.97
C VAL A 595 -9.60 9.94 11.02
N HIS A 596 -10.25 10.29 9.90
CA HIS A 596 -11.22 11.38 9.85
C HIS A 596 -12.39 11.17 10.81
N ALA A 597 -12.90 9.94 10.90
CA ALA A 597 -13.94 9.61 11.85
C ALA A 597 -13.46 9.77 13.31
N ALA A 598 -12.25 9.31 13.63
CA ALA A 598 -11.69 9.43 14.98
C ALA A 598 -11.50 10.89 15.40
N LEU A 599 -10.90 11.70 14.53
CA LEU A 599 -10.65 13.11 14.80
C LEU A 599 -11.96 13.91 14.93
N GLU A 600 -12.91 13.70 14.02
CA GLU A 600 -14.18 14.44 14.02
C GLU A 600 -15.07 14.03 15.20
N LEU A 601 -15.20 12.74 15.49
CA LEU A 601 -16.06 12.27 16.58
C LEU A 601 -15.50 12.67 17.96
N SER A 602 -14.17 12.70 18.11
CA SER A 602 -13.54 13.23 19.33
C SER A 602 -13.80 14.74 19.48
N ARG A 603 -13.65 15.51 18.38
CA ARG A 603 -13.93 16.96 18.35
C ARG A 603 -15.35 17.31 18.80
N VAL A 604 -16.34 16.50 18.42
CA VAL A 604 -17.76 16.73 18.76
C VAL A 604 -18.20 16.09 20.08
N GLY A 605 -17.26 15.49 20.83
CA GLY A 605 -17.45 15.14 22.24
C GLY A 605 -17.55 13.66 22.56
N TYR A 606 -17.42 12.75 21.59
CA TYR A 606 -17.28 11.32 21.87
C TYR A 606 -15.88 11.00 22.40
N GLU A 607 -15.73 9.86 23.05
CA GLU A 607 -14.44 9.21 23.23
C GLU A 607 -14.27 8.20 22.08
N THR A 608 -13.22 8.38 21.27
CA THR A 608 -13.00 7.52 20.10
C THR A 608 -12.05 6.38 20.44
N VAL A 609 -12.43 5.17 20.03
CA VAL A 609 -11.65 3.95 20.26
C VAL A 609 -11.29 3.35 18.91
N MET A 610 -10.01 3.36 18.57
CA MET A 610 -9.50 2.75 17.34
C MET A 610 -9.09 1.30 17.58
N VAL A 611 -9.48 0.40 16.68
CA VAL A 611 -9.00 -0.99 16.65
C VAL A 611 -8.38 -1.26 15.29
N ASN A 612 -7.07 -1.51 15.23
CA ASN A 612 -6.36 -1.81 13.99
C ASN A 612 -5.02 -2.49 14.27
N CYS A 613 -4.44 -3.17 13.28
CA CYS A 613 -3.18 -3.92 13.44
C CYS A 613 -2.11 -3.59 12.37
N ASN A 614 -2.28 -2.48 11.64
CA ASN A 614 -1.33 -2.04 10.64
C ASN A 614 -0.31 -1.06 11.24
N PRO A 615 0.99 -1.39 11.26
CA PRO A 615 1.99 -0.53 11.88
C PRO A 615 2.36 0.70 11.02
N GLU A 616 2.06 0.69 9.72
CA GLU A 616 2.45 1.75 8.79
C GLU A 616 1.51 2.98 8.86
N THR A 617 0.38 2.91 9.57
CA THR A 617 -0.71 3.86 9.40
C THR A 617 -0.85 4.93 10.48
N VAL A 618 -1.59 5.99 10.14
CA VAL A 618 -1.93 7.09 11.07
C VAL A 618 -3.00 6.64 12.06
N SER A 619 -3.92 5.74 11.68
CA SER A 619 -4.94 5.24 12.64
C SER A 619 -4.33 4.53 13.85
N THR A 620 -3.17 3.89 13.70
CA THR A 620 -2.43 3.27 14.82
C THR A 620 -1.42 4.22 15.47
N ASP A 621 -1.48 5.52 15.19
CA ASP A 621 -0.87 6.53 16.06
C ASP A 621 -1.76 6.74 17.30
N TYR A 622 -1.15 6.68 18.48
CA TYR A 622 -1.86 6.87 19.74
C TYR A 622 -2.42 8.29 19.90
N ASP A 623 -1.93 9.25 19.11
CA ASP A 623 -2.47 10.63 19.09
C ASP A 623 -3.72 10.78 18.20
N THR A 624 -4.13 9.75 17.46
CA THR A 624 -5.27 9.83 16.52
C THR A 624 -6.63 9.61 17.17
N ALA A 625 -6.70 8.72 18.16
CA ALA A 625 -7.93 8.37 18.86
C ALA A 625 -7.73 8.50 20.37
N ASP A 626 -8.82 8.72 21.11
CA ASP A 626 -8.75 8.80 22.58
C ASP A 626 -8.25 7.49 23.21
N ARG A 627 -8.46 6.34 22.55
CA ARG A 627 -7.87 5.03 22.89
C ARG A 627 -7.50 4.24 21.66
N LEU A 628 -6.37 3.53 21.71
CA LEU A 628 -5.89 2.65 20.66
C LEU A 628 -5.79 1.21 21.16
N TYR A 629 -6.42 0.28 20.45
CA TYR A 629 -6.21 -1.16 20.59
C TYR A 629 -5.49 -1.69 19.35
N PHE A 630 -4.24 -2.11 19.54
CA PHE A 630 -3.44 -2.68 18.46
C PHE A 630 -3.69 -4.19 18.35
N GLU A 631 -4.85 -4.54 17.79
CA GLU A 631 -5.43 -5.88 17.84
C GLU A 631 -5.84 -6.40 16.45
N PRO A 632 -5.82 -7.73 16.25
CA PRO A 632 -6.36 -8.33 15.03
C PRO A 632 -7.83 -7.95 14.81
N LEU A 633 -8.23 -7.78 13.56
CA LEU A 633 -9.61 -7.49 13.18
C LEU A 633 -10.43 -8.77 12.97
N THR A 634 -10.43 -9.64 13.97
CA THR A 634 -11.28 -10.84 13.98
C THR A 634 -12.52 -10.63 14.84
N PHE A 635 -13.54 -11.47 14.65
CA PHE A 635 -14.74 -11.41 15.48
C PHE A 635 -14.45 -11.66 16.95
N GLU A 636 -13.51 -12.55 17.26
CA GLU A 636 -13.09 -12.85 18.63
C GLU A 636 -12.44 -11.62 19.29
N ASP A 637 -11.40 -11.09 18.66
CA ASP A 637 -10.58 -10.00 19.22
C ASP A 637 -11.42 -8.71 19.38
N VAL A 638 -12.24 -8.37 18.37
CA VAL A 638 -13.15 -7.21 18.42
C VAL A 638 -14.20 -7.34 19.53
N MET A 639 -14.70 -8.54 19.81
CA MET A 639 -15.68 -8.76 20.89
C MET A 639 -15.06 -8.61 22.28
N GLU A 640 -13.80 -9.00 22.47
CA GLU A 640 -13.11 -8.77 23.74
C GLU A 640 -12.78 -7.28 23.95
N VAL A 641 -12.44 -6.54 22.89
CA VAL A 641 -12.32 -5.06 22.96
C VAL A 641 -13.66 -4.42 23.29
N TYR A 642 -14.73 -4.80 22.59
CA TYR A 642 -16.08 -4.29 22.88
C TYR A 642 -16.51 -4.57 24.33
N ARG A 643 -16.19 -5.76 24.85
CA ARG A 643 -16.43 -6.10 26.26
C ARG A 643 -15.65 -5.20 27.21
N ALA A 644 -14.34 -5.02 26.99
CA ALA A 644 -13.49 -4.16 27.83
C ALA A 644 -13.97 -2.69 27.82
N GLU A 645 -14.36 -2.19 26.66
CA GLU A 645 -14.89 -0.83 26.53
C GLU A 645 -16.28 -0.66 27.16
N SER A 646 -17.13 -1.68 27.10
CA SER A 646 -18.44 -1.71 27.75
C SER A 646 -18.36 -1.82 29.28
N ILE A 647 -17.31 -2.44 29.81
CA ILE A 647 -17.04 -2.46 31.25
C ILE A 647 -16.54 -1.07 31.72
N SER A 648 -15.66 -0.45 30.93
CA SER A 648 -15.06 0.83 31.29
C SER A 648 -15.99 2.02 31.06
N GLY A 649 -17.03 1.92 30.22
CA GLY A 649 -17.98 2.99 29.91
C GLY A 649 -19.11 2.59 28.97
N THR A 650 -19.85 3.57 28.44
CA THR A 650 -20.97 3.33 27.52
C THR A 650 -20.50 3.37 26.07
N VAL A 651 -20.57 2.24 25.36
CA VAL A 651 -20.34 2.18 23.90
C VAL A 651 -21.63 2.56 23.17
N ALA A 652 -21.67 3.75 22.58
CA ALA A 652 -22.82 4.25 21.83
C ALA A 652 -22.89 3.69 20.39
N GLY A 653 -21.76 3.30 19.81
CA GLY A 653 -21.76 2.75 18.47
C GLY A 653 -20.43 2.12 18.05
N VAL A 654 -20.50 1.25 17.05
CA VAL A 654 -19.36 0.67 16.34
C VAL A 654 -19.49 0.96 14.85
N ILE A 655 -18.47 1.59 14.27
CA ILE A 655 -18.38 1.91 12.84
C ILE A 655 -17.57 0.82 12.15
N VAL A 656 -18.16 0.23 11.10
CA VAL A 656 -17.57 -0.86 10.31
C VAL A 656 -17.38 -0.49 8.84
N GLN A 657 -17.98 0.60 8.37
CA GLN A 657 -18.13 0.95 6.96
C GLN A 657 -16.95 1.77 6.39
N LEU A 658 -15.98 2.13 7.23
CA LEU A 658 -14.87 3.01 6.84
C LEU A 658 -13.56 2.26 6.60
N GLY A 659 -13.36 1.11 7.25
CA GLY A 659 -12.12 0.32 7.17
C GLY A 659 -12.06 -0.68 6.00
N GLY A 660 -12.95 -0.60 5.01
CA GLY A 660 -12.92 -1.52 3.87
C GLY A 660 -13.47 -2.92 4.19
N GLN A 661 -13.01 -3.97 3.47
CA GLN A 661 -13.68 -5.27 3.47
C GLN A 661 -13.58 -6.02 4.81
N THR A 662 -12.46 -5.88 5.52
CA THR A 662 -12.20 -6.59 6.79
C THR A 662 -13.30 -6.35 7.82
N PRO A 663 -13.58 -5.11 8.26
CA PRO A 663 -14.66 -4.86 9.21
C PRO A 663 -16.06 -5.12 8.62
N LEU A 664 -16.25 -4.95 7.31
CA LEU A 664 -17.53 -5.27 6.65
C LEU A 664 -17.94 -6.73 6.85
N ARG A 665 -17.00 -7.68 6.71
CA ARG A 665 -17.26 -9.12 6.92
C ARG A 665 -17.69 -9.45 8.36
N LEU A 666 -17.34 -8.60 9.33
CA LEU A 666 -17.72 -8.80 10.74
C LEU A 666 -19.11 -8.24 11.06
N ALA A 667 -19.62 -7.32 10.24
CA ALA A 667 -20.77 -6.46 10.57
C ALA A 667 -22.03 -7.25 10.98
N ALA A 668 -22.40 -8.28 10.20
CA ALA A 668 -23.58 -9.10 10.48
C ALA A 668 -23.42 -9.90 11.79
N ARG A 669 -22.25 -10.52 12.01
CA ARG A 669 -21.94 -11.29 13.23
C ARG A 669 -21.92 -10.40 14.47
N LEU A 670 -21.33 -9.20 14.37
CA LEU A 670 -21.28 -8.21 15.45
C LEU A 670 -22.70 -7.77 15.86
N LYS A 671 -23.54 -7.41 14.88
CA LYS A 671 -24.93 -7.03 15.16
C LYS A 671 -25.73 -8.18 15.78
N ALA A 672 -25.57 -9.40 15.29
CA ALA A 672 -26.22 -10.59 15.86
C ALA A 672 -25.80 -10.85 17.32
N ALA A 673 -24.55 -10.53 17.67
CA ALA A 673 -24.03 -10.59 19.04
C ALA A 673 -24.48 -9.42 19.95
N GLY A 674 -25.28 -8.48 19.44
CA GLY A 674 -25.79 -7.33 20.19
C GLY A 674 -24.90 -6.09 20.19
N VAL A 675 -23.84 -6.06 19.38
CA VAL A 675 -22.98 -4.88 19.22
C VAL A 675 -23.77 -3.78 18.49
N PRO A 676 -23.75 -2.51 18.97
CA PRO A 676 -24.47 -1.40 18.36
C PRO A 676 -23.76 -0.93 17.08
N VAL A 677 -23.87 -1.68 15.99
CA VAL A 677 -23.36 -1.25 14.68
C VAL A 677 -24.19 -0.05 14.20
N ILE A 678 -23.55 1.11 14.04
CA ILE A 678 -24.19 2.38 13.62
C ILE A 678 -23.89 2.69 12.15
N GLY A 679 -24.65 3.61 11.54
CA GLY A 679 -24.58 3.89 10.10
C GLY A 679 -25.46 2.95 9.26
N THR A 680 -25.05 2.68 8.01
CA THR A 680 -25.74 1.71 7.14
C THR A 680 -25.75 0.34 7.81
N SER A 681 -26.92 -0.29 7.93
CA SER A 681 -27.04 -1.57 8.64
C SER A 681 -26.40 -2.72 7.85
N PRO A 682 -25.95 -3.79 8.52
CA PRO A 682 -25.42 -4.98 7.84
C PRO A 682 -26.36 -5.56 6.79
N GLU A 683 -27.67 -5.56 7.04
CA GLU A 683 -28.66 -6.04 6.07
C GLU A 683 -28.78 -5.15 4.83
N ALA A 684 -28.56 -3.84 4.99
CA ALA A 684 -28.54 -2.91 3.86
C ALA A 684 -27.23 -3.04 3.06
N ILE A 685 -26.12 -3.37 3.72
CA ILE A 685 -24.85 -3.70 3.05
C ILE A 685 -25.03 -4.98 2.21
N ASP A 686 -25.57 -6.04 2.82
CA ASP A 686 -25.81 -7.33 2.17
C ASP A 686 -26.75 -7.19 0.94
N LEU A 687 -27.81 -6.38 1.08
CA LEU A 687 -28.75 -6.05 -0.01
C LEU A 687 -28.07 -5.46 -1.26
N ALA A 688 -26.93 -4.79 -1.10
CA ALA A 688 -26.16 -4.21 -2.20
C ALA A 688 -25.09 -5.16 -2.75
N GLU A 689 -24.58 -6.08 -1.93
CA GLU A 689 -23.56 -7.06 -2.32
C GLU A 689 -24.18 -8.32 -3.00
N ASP A 690 -25.37 -8.75 -2.60
CA ASP A 690 -26.09 -9.86 -3.24
C ASP A 690 -26.70 -9.43 -4.58
N ARG A 691 -26.29 -10.08 -5.69
CA ARG A 691 -26.73 -9.67 -7.04
C ARG A 691 -28.22 -9.91 -7.28
N GLY A 692 -28.81 -10.93 -6.66
CA GLY A 692 -30.24 -11.22 -6.79
C GLY A 692 -31.09 -10.18 -6.07
N GLU A 693 -30.75 -9.88 -4.82
CA GLU A 693 -31.43 -8.86 -4.04
C GLU A 693 -31.21 -7.45 -4.60
N PHE A 694 -29.98 -7.13 -5.01
CA PHE A 694 -29.64 -5.88 -5.67
C PHE A 694 -30.42 -5.71 -6.99
N GLY A 695 -30.57 -6.79 -7.77
CA GLY A 695 -31.41 -6.80 -8.97
C GLY A 695 -32.87 -6.39 -8.70
N GLU A 696 -33.42 -6.79 -7.55
CA GLU A 696 -34.76 -6.37 -7.11
C GLU A 696 -34.80 -4.90 -6.67
N VAL A 697 -33.74 -4.37 -6.06
CA VAL A 697 -33.58 -2.93 -5.79
C VAL A 697 -33.63 -2.14 -7.10
N LEU A 698 -32.83 -2.54 -8.10
CA LEU A 698 -32.78 -1.89 -9.42
C LEU A 698 -34.15 -1.94 -10.13
N ARG A 699 -34.82 -3.10 -10.08
CA ARG A 699 -36.15 -3.28 -10.69
C ARG A 699 -37.20 -2.39 -10.05
N LYS A 700 -37.20 -2.24 -8.72
CA LYS A 700 -38.11 -1.36 -7.98
C LYS A 700 -37.81 0.11 -8.23
N ALA A 701 -36.53 0.47 -8.36
CA ALA A 701 -36.08 1.82 -8.67
C ALA A 701 -36.21 2.20 -10.16
N HIS A 702 -36.59 1.24 -11.02
CA HIS A 702 -36.64 1.39 -12.48
C HIS A 702 -35.29 1.83 -13.09
N LEU A 703 -34.20 1.30 -12.55
CA LEU A 703 -32.84 1.63 -12.99
C LEU A 703 -32.32 0.59 -14.00
N PRO A 704 -31.70 1.01 -15.12
CA PRO A 704 -31.06 0.10 -16.05
C PRO A 704 -29.85 -0.58 -15.42
N ALA A 705 -29.66 -1.87 -15.73
CA ALA A 705 -28.47 -2.65 -15.39
C ALA A 705 -28.09 -3.51 -16.60
N PRO A 706 -26.81 -3.91 -16.75
CA PRO A 706 -26.43 -4.88 -17.76
C PRO A 706 -27.22 -6.19 -17.59
N ASP A 707 -27.55 -6.88 -18.69
CA ASP A 707 -28.15 -8.20 -18.59
C ASP A 707 -27.22 -9.14 -17.81
N PHE A 708 -27.74 -9.84 -16.82
CA PHE A 708 -26.95 -10.68 -15.91
C PHE A 708 -27.59 -12.06 -15.68
N GLY A 709 -26.82 -12.96 -15.09
CA GLY A 709 -27.29 -14.22 -14.51
C GLY A 709 -26.27 -14.82 -13.56
N THR A 710 -26.70 -15.81 -12.79
CA THR A 710 -25.88 -16.53 -11.81
C THR A 710 -25.75 -17.99 -12.23
N ALA A 711 -24.58 -18.57 -12.00
CA ALA A 711 -24.31 -19.98 -12.30
C ALA A 711 -23.47 -20.63 -11.21
N THR A 712 -23.79 -21.87 -10.89
CA THR A 712 -23.04 -22.73 -9.95
C THR A 712 -22.32 -23.87 -10.66
N THR A 713 -22.53 -24.01 -11.97
CA THR A 713 -21.87 -25.01 -12.82
C THR A 713 -21.49 -24.41 -14.17
N PHE A 714 -20.55 -25.04 -14.89
CA PHE A 714 -20.19 -24.62 -16.25
C PHE A 714 -21.39 -24.63 -17.21
N ASP A 715 -22.24 -25.66 -17.16
CA ASP A 715 -23.40 -25.78 -18.05
C ASP A 715 -24.39 -24.63 -17.83
N GLU A 716 -24.66 -24.25 -16.57
CA GLU A 716 -25.47 -23.07 -16.25
C GLU A 716 -24.82 -21.77 -16.74
N ALA A 717 -23.51 -21.61 -16.52
CA ALA A 717 -22.78 -20.41 -16.94
C ALA A 717 -22.82 -20.26 -18.46
N LYS A 718 -22.70 -21.37 -19.20
CA LYS A 718 -22.82 -21.43 -20.66
C LYS A 718 -24.22 -21.03 -21.13
N GLU A 719 -25.28 -21.56 -20.52
CA GLU A 719 -26.65 -21.18 -20.86
C GLU A 719 -26.91 -19.68 -20.64
N VAL A 720 -26.42 -19.15 -19.51
CA VAL A 720 -26.50 -17.72 -19.18
C VAL A 720 -25.73 -16.88 -20.21
N ALA A 721 -24.48 -17.25 -20.51
CA ALA A 721 -23.64 -16.53 -21.47
C ALA A 721 -24.22 -16.55 -22.89
N GLN A 722 -24.86 -17.65 -23.32
CA GLN A 722 -25.54 -17.73 -24.61
C GLN A 722 -26.79 -16.86 -24.68
N ARG A 723 -27.53 -16.73 -23.57
CA ARG A 723 -28.70 -15.85 -23.47
C ARG A 723 -28.29 -14.36 -23.52
N ILE A 724 -27.24 -14.00 -22.80
CA ILE A 724 -26.73 -12.62 -22.70
C ILE A 724 -25.96 -12.21 -23.97
N GLY A 725 -25.18 -13.13 -24.52
CA GLY A 725 -24.29 -12.94 -25.67
C GLY A 725 -22.89 -12.47 -25.27
N TYR A 726 -21.88 -13.00 -25.96
CA TYR A 726 -20.46 -12.62 -25.77
C TYR A 726 -20.13 -11.24 -26.37
N PRO A 727 -19.09 -10.54 -25.87
CA PRO A 727 -18.32 -10.89 -24.65
C PRO A 727 -19.15 -10.73 -23.37
N VAL A 728 -18.80 -11.51 -22.35
CA VAL A 728 -19.39 -11.47 -21.00
C VAL A 728 -18.30 -11.22 -19.96
N LEU A 729 -18.65 -10.57 -18.88
CA LEU A 729 -17.81 -10.39 -17.70
C LEU A 729 -18.18 -11.48 -16.69
N VAL A 730 -17.22 -12.31 -16.29
CA VAL A 730 -17.41 -13.33 -15.26
C VAL A 730 -16.73 -12.91 -13.98
N ARG A 731 -17.40 -13.11 -12.83
CA ARG A 731 -16.87 -12.73 -11.53
C ARG A 731 -17.36 -13.61 -10.37
N PRO A 732 -16.55 -13.83 -9.33
CA PRO A 732 -17.02 -14.38 -8.05
C PRO A 732 -17.93 -13.40 -7.31
N SER A 733 -18.74 -13.91 -6.39
CA SER A 733 -19.57 -13.10 -5.46
C SER A 733 -18.76 -12.66 -4.22
N TYR A 734 -19.15 -11.57 -3.55
CA TYR A 734 -18.54 -11.05 -2.29
C TYR A 734 -17.03 -10.71 -2.34
N VAL A 735 -16.58 -10.11 -3.45
CA VAL A 735 -15.17 -9.72 -3.66
C VAL A 735 -15.00 -8.22 -3.86
N LEU A 736 -13.84 -7.69 -3.44
CA LEU A 736 -13.39 -6.32 -3.67
C LEU A 736 -12.22 -6.31 -4.67
N GLY A 737 -12.04 -5.20 -5.41
CA GLY A 737 -10.87 -5.01 -6.27
C GLY A 737 -10.90 -5.90 -7.51
N GLY A 738 -12.09 -6.34 -7.92
CA GLY A 738 -12.32 -7.22 -9.05
C GLY A 738 -11.63 -8.59 -8.95
N ARG A 739 -11.44 -9.12 -7.73
CA ARG A 739 -10.72 -10.38 -7.51
C ARG A 739 -11.33 -11.51 -8.34
N GLY A 740 -10.51 -12.13 -9.19
CA GLY A 740 -10.93 -13.24 -10.04
C GLY A 740 -11.89 -12.84 -11.17
N MET A 741 -12.01 -11.57 -11.52
CA MET A 741 -12.85 -11.13 -12.64
C MET A 741 -12.14 -11.32 -13.98
N GLU A 742 -12.86 -11.78 -15.01
CA GLU A 742 -12.31 -11.96 -16.35
C GLU A 742 -13.31 -11.56 -17.44
N ILE A 743 -12.84 -10.93 -18.52
CA ILE A 743 -13.64 -10.67 -19.72
C ILE A 743 -13.47 -11.86 -20.66
N VAL A 744 -14.58 -12.56 -20.89
CA VAL A 744 -14.64 -13.79 -21.67
C VAL A 744 -15.28 -13.50 -23.03
N TYR A 745 -14.58 -13.85 -24.11
CA TYR A 745 -14.98 -13.54 -25.49
C TYR A 745 -15.65 -14.72 -26.22
N ASP A 746 -15.46 -15.95 -25.74
CA ASP A 746 -16.01 -17.17 -26.33
C ASP A 746 -16.22 -18.28 -25.28
N GLU A 747 -16.90 -19.35 -25.69
CA GLU A 747 -17.26 -20.47 -24.83
C GLU A 747 -16.04 -21.25 -24.31
N GLN A 748 -14.97 -21.36 -25.10
CA GLN A 748 -13.75 -22.05 -24.65
C GLN A 748 -13.11 -21.29 -23.50
N SER A 749 -12.99 -19.98 -23.64
CA SER A 749 -12.44 -19.11 -22.58
C SER A 749 -13.32 -19.16 -21.31
N LEU A 750 -14.64 -19.31 -21.46
CA LEU A 750 -15.56 -19.49 -20.33
C LEU A 750 -15.28 -20.81 -19.60
N GLN A 751 -15.08 -21.89 -20.34
CA GLN A 751 -14.78 -23.20 -19.76
C GLN A 751 -13.47 -23.15 -18.99
N ASP A 752 -12.42 -22.61 -19.62
CA ASP A 752 -11.11 -22.50 -19.01
C ASP A 752 -11.16 -21.64 -17.72
N TYR A 753 -11.96 -20.57 -17.69
CA TYR A 753 -12.18 -19.77 -16.49
C TYR A 753 -12.85 -20.57 -15.38
N ILE A 754 -13.95 -21.27 -15.69
CA ILE A 754 -14.72 -22.05 -14.71
C ILE A 754 -13.89 -23.21 -14.15
N GLU A 755 -13.08 -23.88 -14.96
CA GLU A 755 -12.18 -24.96 -14.51
C GLU A 755 -11.05 -24.44 -13.61
N ARG A 756 -10.59 -23.19 -13.80
CA ARG A 756 -9.63 -22.51 -12.92
C ARG A 756 -10.27 -22.00 -11.62
N ALA A 757 -11.54 -21.60 -11.67
CA ALA A 757 -12.29 -21.10 -10.53
C ALA A 757 -12.67 -22.26 -9.59
N THR A 758 -11.74 -22.68 -8.74
CA THR A 758 -11.87 -23.85 -7.85
C THR A 758 -12.89 -23.70 -6.71
N GLU A 759 -13.62 -22.58 -6.61
CA GLU A 759 -14.50 -22.24 -5.47
C GLU A 759 -16.00 -22.15 -5.82
N ILE A 760 -16.41 -22.60 -7.01
CA ILE A 760 -17.82 -22.53 -7.40
C ILE A 760 -18.63 -23.51 -6.54
N THR A 761 -19.41 -22.94 -5.63
CA THR A 761 -20.30 -23.66 -4.72
C THR A 761 -21.69 -23.02 -4.76
N SER A 762 -22.67 -23.63 -4.09
CA SER A 762 -23.99 -23.01 -3.91
C SER A 762 -23.92 -21.67 -3.19
N ASP A 763 -22.95 -21.53 -2.28
CA ASP A 763 -22.81 -20.38 -1.38
C ASP A 763 -21.96 -19.28 -2.03
N HIS A 764 -21.19 -19.63 -3.08
CA HIS A 764 -20.39 -18.71 -3.89
C HIS A 764 -20.61 -18.95 -5.39
N PRO A 765 -21.75 -18.50 -5.94
CA PRO A 765 -22.02 -18.61 -7.38
C PRO A 765 -21.14 -17.64 -8.19
N VAL A 766 -20.92 -18.01 -9.46
CA VAL A 766 -20.30 -17.12 -10.45
C VAL A 766 -21.39 -16.25 -11.08
N LEU A 767 -21.12 -14.96 -11.16
CA LEU A 767 -21.95 -13.99 -11.84
C LEU A 767 -21.45 -13.82 -13.28
N VAL A 768 -22.38 -13.83 -14.23
CA VAL A 768 -22.12 -13.60 -15.66
C VAL A 768 -22.92 -12.38 -16.08
N ASP A 769 -22.21 -11.29 -16.39
CA ASP A 769 -22.78 -10.00 -16.78
C ASP A 769 -22.47 -9.68 -18.26
N ARG A 770 -23.37 -8.96 -18.93
CA ARG A 770 -23.10 -8.41 -20.26
C ARG A 770 -21.95 -7.43 -20.18
N PHE A 771 -20.87 -7.70 -20.93
CA PHE A 771 -19.77 -6.74 -21.01
C PHE A 771 -20.17 -5.54 -21.89
N LEU A 772 -20.11 -4.33 -21.32
CA LEU A 772 -20.44 -3.08 -22.00
C LEU A 772 -19.22 -2.49 -22.71
N ASP A 773 -18.83 -3.09 -23.85
CA ASP A 773 -17.67 -2.64 -24.65
C ASP A 773 -17.76 -1.15 -25.02
N SER A 774 -16.68 -0.39 -24.83
CA SER A 774 -16.58 1.06 -25.11
C SER A 774 -17.62 1.94 -24.42
N ALA A 775 -18.02 1.59 -23.19
CA ALA A 775 -18.78 2.47 -22.32
C ALA A 775 -17.86 3.39 -21.51
N ILE A 776 -18.34 4.58 -21.16
CA ILE A 776 -17.68 5.47 -20.20
C ILE A 776 -18.03 4.96 -18.80
N GLU A 777 -17.02 4.70 -17.97
CA GLU A 777 -17.22 4.36 -16.57
C GLU A 777 -17.27 5.62 -15.71
N ILE A 778 -18.19 5.65 -14.74
CA ILE A 778 -18.46 6.80 -13.88
C ILE A 778 -18.50 6.30 -12.43
N ASP A 779 -17.66 6.88 -11.59
CA ASP A 779 -17.70 6.69 -10.14
C ASP A 779 -18.42 7.86 -9.47
N VAL A 780 -19.26 7.57 -8.48
CA VAL A 780 -20.01 8.58 -7.74
C VAL A 780 -19.91 8.29 -6.26
N ASP A 781 -19.33 9.22 -5.51
CA ASP A 781 -19.40 9.19 -4.05
C ASP A 781 -20.54 10.10 -3.59
N ALA A 782 -21.32 9.65 -2.60
CA ALA A 782 -22.43 10.40 -2.04
C ALA A 782 -22.62 10.12 -0.54
N LEU A 783 -23.25 11.07 0.15
CA LEU A 783 -23.68 10.95 1.54
C LEU A 783 -25.20 10.84 1.60
N CYS A 784 -25.73 9.99 2.49
CA CYS A 784 -27.16 9.86 2.74
C CYS A 784 -27.42 9.82 4.24
N ASP A 785 -28.34 10.64 4.75
CA ASP A 785 -28.79 10.60 6.16
C ASP A 785 -30.05 9.75 6.39
N GLY A 786 -30.51 9.08 5.34
CA GLY A 786 -31.74 8.31 5.27
C GLY A 786 -32.92 9.10 4.68
N THR A 787 -32.81 10.43 4.58
CA THR A 787 -33.83 11.30 4.00
C THR A 787 -33.33 12.12 2.82
N ASP A 788 -32.19 12.78 2.98
CA ASP A 788 -31.55 13.58 1.94
C ASP A 788 -30.30 12.86 1.43
N VAL A 789 -29.92 13.14 0.18
CA VAL A 789 -28.68 12.66 -0.44
C VAL A 789 -27.88 13.85 -0.94
N TYR A 790 -26.58 13.84 -0.64
CA TYR A 790 -25.62 14.83 -1.10
C TYR A 790 -24.63 14.14 -2.05
N LEU A 791 -24.61 14.53 -3.33
CA LEU A 791 -23.61 14.05 -4.29
C LEU A 791 -22.26 14.68 -3.95
N ALA A 792 -21.31 13.88 -3.51
CA ALA A 792 -20.00 14.37 -3.09
C ALA A 792 -19.06 14.60 -4.26
N GLY A 793 -19.06 13.70 -5.26
CA GLY A 793 -18.23 13.82 -6.45
C GLY A 793 -18.75 12.91 -7.56
N VAL A 794 -18.71 13.41 -8.80
CA VAL A 794 -18.96 12.62 -10.01
C VAL A 794 -17.65 12.56 -10.78
N MET A 795 -17.10 11.36 -10.92
CA MET A 795 -15.80 11.11 -11.54
C MET A 795 -16.01 10.39 -12.86
N GLU A 796 -15.45 10.92 -13.93
CA GLU A 796 -15.43 10.25 -15.23
C GLU A 796 -14.09 9.54 -15.40
N HIS A 797 -14.10 8.24 -15.64
CA HIS A 797 -12.87 7.51 -15.93
C HIS A 797 -12.34 7.88 -17.32
N ILE A 798 -11.02 7.90 -17.45
CA ILE A 798 -10.37 8.03 -18.76
C ILE A 798 -10.49 6.71 -19.49
N GLU A 799 -10.11 5.61 -18.84
CA GLU A 799 -10.27 4.25 -19.34
C GLU A 799 -11.76 3.90 -19.59
N GLU A 800 -12.00 3.02 -20.56
CA GLU A 800 -13.34 2.47 -20.82
C GLU A 800 -13.72 1.40 -19.80
N ALA A 801 -15.03 1.21 -19.60
CA ALA A 801 -15.54 0.18 -18.70
C ALA A 801 -14.99 -1.21 -19.06
N GLY A 802 -14.45 -1.90 -18.06
CA GLY A 802 -13.71 -3.16 -18.23
C GLY A 802 -12.25 -3.10 -17.80
N ILE A 803 -11.73 -1.89 -17.58
CA ILE A 803 -10.57 -1.66 -16.72
C ILE A 803 -11.10 -1.27 -15.35
N HIS A 804 -10.63 -1.95 -14.32
CA HIS A 804 -11.15 -1.77 -12.96
C HIS A 804 -10.93 -0.33 -12.47
N SER A 805 -11.96 0.26 -11.83
CA SER A 805 -11.94 1.64 -11.30
C SER A 805 -10.68 2.04 -10.51
N GLY A 806 -10.14 1.12 -9.73
CA GLY A 806 -8.89 1.33 -9.00
C GLY A 806 -7.66 1.55 -9.88
N ASP A 807 -7.60 0.93 -11.05
CA ASP A 807 -6.50 1.01 -12.02
C ASP A 807 -6.71 2.10 -13.08
N SER A 808 -7.94 2.62 -13.20
CA SER A 808 -8.28 3.72 -14.11
C SER A 808 -7.80 5.06 -13.57
N ALA A 809 -7.42 5.94 -14.49
CA ALA A 809 -7.39 7.37 -14.25
C ALA A 809 -8.81 7.91 -14.24
N CYS A 810 -9.08 8.96 -13.48
CA CYS A 810 -10.38 9.62 -13.50
C CYS A 810 -10.27 11.12 -13.31
N ALA A 811 -11.27 11.84 -13.81
CA ALA A 811 -11.35 13.29 -13.75
C ALA A 811 -12.57 13.76 -12.95
N LEU A 812 -12.37 14.77 -12.12
CA LEU A 812 -13.40 15.49 -11.38
C LEU A 812 -13.18 17.00 -11.57
N PRO A 813 -14.17 17.79 -12.03
CA PRO A 813 -15.48 17.35 -12.55
C PRO A 813 -15.36 16.41 -13.78
N PRO A 814 -16.44 15.77 -14.24
CA PRO A 814 -16.39 14.97 -15.47
C PRO A 814 -16.11 15.85 -16.71
N MET A 815 -15.43 15.29 -17.71
CA MET A 815 -14.89 16.04 -18.85
C MET A 815 -15.80 16.03 -20.07
N THR A 816 -16.51 14.93 -20.30
CA THR A 816 -17.34 14.73 -21.49
C THR A 816 -18.83 14.57 -21.16
N LEU A 817 -19.18 14.32 -19.90
CA LEU A 817 -20.57 14.17 -19.47
C LEU A 817 -21.35 15.49 -19.55
N GLY A 818 -22.56 15.45 -20.12
CA GLY A 818 -23.47 16.59 -20.17
C GLY A 818 -24.26 16.78 -18.87
N VAL A 819 -24.88 17.95 -18.72
CA VAL A 819 -25.77 18.27 -17.57
C VAL A 819 -26.91 17.25 -17.44
N GLU A 820 -27.47 16.78 -18.56
CA GLU A 820 -28.54 15.78 -18.55
C GLU A 820 -28.06 14.43 -18.00
N ASP A 821 -26.81 14.04 -18.27
CA ASP A 821 -26.26 12.77 -17.78
C ASP A 821 -25.94 12.85 -16.29
N ILE A 822 -25.39 13.97 -15.82
CA ILE A 822 -25.19 14.22 -14.39
C ILE A 822 -26.52 14.21 -13.64
N GLU A 823 -27.60 14.75 -14.21
CA GLU A 823 -28.92 14.72 -13.58
C GLU A 823 -29.57 13.32 -13.61
N LYS A 824 -29.23 12.47 -14.60
CA LYS A 824 -29.58 11.03 -14.54
C LYS A 824 -28.82 10.37 -13.39
N VAL A 825 -27.51 10.57 -13.30
CA VAL A 825 -26.65 10.04 -12.23
C VAL A 825 -27.18 10.43 -10.85
N ARG A 826 -27.52 11.70 -10.64
CA ARG A 826 -28.10 12.22 -9.39
C ARG A 826 -29.35 11.46 -8.97
N ARG A 827 -30.36 11.43 -9.85
CA ARG A 827 -31.63 10.75 -9.56
C ARG A 827 -31.45 9.25 -9.35
N SER A 828 -30.55 8.62 -10.10
CA SER A 828 -30.22 7.21 -9.93
C SER A 828 -29.51 6.93 -8.60
N THR A 829 -28.59 7.80 -8.18
CA THR A 829 -27.86 7.68 -6.91
C THR A 829 -28.81 7.86 -5.73
N GLU A 830 -29.70 8.85 -5.79
CA GLU A 830 -30.77 9.07 -4.80
C GLU A 830 -31.68 7.83 -4.67
N ALA A 831 -32.16 7.32 -5.80
CA ALA A 831 -33.03 6.14 -5.81
C ALA A 831 -32.34 4.89 -5.23
N LEU A 832 -31.05 4.70 -5.51
CA LEU A 832 -30.25 3.61 -4.93
C LEU A 832 -30.04 3.80 -3.43
N ALA A 833 -29.62 4.98 -2.99
CA ALA A 833 -29.36 5.26 -1.57
C ALA A 833 -30.60 4.99 -0.71
N HIS A 834 -31.79 5.43 -1.16
CA HIS A 834 -33.05 5.16 -0.47
C HIS A 834 -33.50 3.70 -0.60
N GLY A 835 -33.32 3.09 -1.78
CA GLY A 835 -33.70 1.70 -2.04
C GLY A 835 -32.90 0.70 -1.20
N ILE A 836 -31.63 1.02 -0.94
CA ILE A 836 -30.71 0.23 -0.11
C ILE A 836 -30.90 0.54 1.38
N GLY A 837 -31.21 1.79 1.74
CA GLY A 837 -31.32 2.24 3.13
C GLY A 837 -30.00 2.75 3.71
N VAL A 838 -29.22 3.46 2.89
CA VAL A 838 -27.90 4.00 3.25
C VAL A 838 -28.01 5.03 4.38
N LYS A 839 -27.05 4.97 5.32
CA LYS A 839 -26.79 6.00 6.34
C LYS A 839 -25.28 6.22 6.50
N GLY A 840 -24.77 7.30 5.93
CA GLY A 840 -23.34 7.57 5.79
C GLY A 840 -22.94 7.63 4.32
N LEU A 841 -21.82 7.01 3.97
CA LEU A 841 -21.29 6.98 2.60
C LEU A 841 -21.92 5.88 1.74
N ILE A 842 -22.08 6.19 0.45
CA ILE A 842 -22.29 5.23 -0.62
C ILE A 842 -21.43 5.64 -1.82
N ASN A 843 -20.82 4.64 -2.45
CA ASN A 843 -20.21 4.76 -3.77
C ASN A 843 -21.08 4.01 -4.79
N VAL A 844 -21.28 4.58 -5.97
CA VAL A 844 -22.01 3.94 -7.07
C VAL A 844 -21.20 4.02 -8.34
N GLN A 845 -21.07 2.89 -9.03
CA GLN A 845 -20.40 2.80 -10.32
C GLN A 845 -21.44 2.65 -11.43
N TYR A 846 -21.30 3.46 -12.47
CA TYR A 846 -22.14 3.44 -13.66
C TYR A 846 -21.32 3.22 -14.93
N ALA A 847 -21.96 2.68 -15.95
CA ALA A 847 -21.48 2.69 -17.33
C ALA A 847 -22.46 3.47 -18.21
N LEU A 848 -21.98 4.50 -18.91
CA LEU A 848 -22.75 5.25 -19.88
C LEU A 848 -22.45 4.75 -21.30
N LYS A 849 -23.47 4.22 -21.98
CA LYS A 849 -23.36 3.71 -23.34
C LYS A 849 -24.63 4.00 -24.14
N ASP A 850 -24.46 4.53 -25.35
CA ASP A 850 -25.57 4.86 -26.27
C ASP A 850 -26.69 5.68 -25.57
N ASP A 851 -26.30 6.68 -24.76
CA ASP A 851 -27.15 7.55 -23.92
C ASP A 851 -27.93 6.84 -22.78
N VAL A 852 -27.66 5.56 -22.54
CA VAL A 852 -28.23 4.77 -21.45
C VAL A 852 -27.22 4.65 -20.31
N LEU A 853 -27.64 5.06 -19.11
CA LEU A 853 -26.86 4.95 -17.87
C LEU A 853 -27.19 3.60 -17.20
N TYR A 854 -26.22 2.69 -17.20
CA TYR A 854 -26.32 1.37 -16.58
C TYR A 854 -25.67 1.40 -15.20
N VAL A 855 -26.33 0.83 -14.19
CA VAL A 855 -25.74 0.60 -12.86
C VAL A 855 -24.85 -0.63 -12.93
N ILE A 856 -23.58 -0.50 -12.55
CA ILE A 856 -22.64 -1.62 -12.43
C ILE A 856 -22.80 -2.23 -11.03
N GLU A 857 -22.52 -1.43 -10.00
CA GLU A 857 -22.57 -1.81 -8.58
C GLU A 857 -22.83 -0.60 -7.67
N ALA A 858 -23.23 -0.88 -6.43
CA ALA A 858 -23.37 0.10 -5.37
C ALA A 858 -22.70 -0.43 -4.09
N ASN A 859 -21.87 0.39 -3.48
CA ASN A 859 -21.05 0.06 -2.31
C ASN A 859 -21.48 0.98 -1.16
N PRO A 860 -22.39 0.56 -0.25
CA PRO A 860 -22.94 1.42 0.80
C PRO A 860 -21.98 1.57 2.00
N ARG A 861 -20.75 1.97 1.70
CA ARG A 861 -19.60 2.14 2.58
C ARG A 861 -18.65 3.20 1.99
N ALA A 862 -17.55 3.49 2.68
CA ALA A 862 -16.46 4.27 2.09
C ALA A 862 -15.86 3.54 0.88
N SER A 863 -15.56 4.29 -0.17
CA SER A 863 -14.79 3.86 -1.33
C SER A 863 -13.36 4.39 -1.22
N ARG A 864 -12.48 3.86 -2.08
CA ARG A 864 -11.10 4.36 -2.19
C ARG A 864 -11.01 5.78 -2.76
N THR A 865 -12.05 6.26 -3.46
CA THR A 865 -12.07 7.59 -4.07
C THR A 865 -12.42 8.70 -3.08
N VAL A 866 -12.93 8.36 -1.89
CA VAL A 866 -13.31 9.34 -0.85
C VAL A 866 -12.21 10.37 -0.55
N PRO A 867 -10.93 10.02 -0.36
CA PRO A 867 -9.88 11.00 -0.14
C PRO A 867 -9.67 11.91 -1.37
N PHE A 868 -9.56 11.34 -2.57
CA PHE A 868 -9.42 12.11 -3.81
C PHE A 868 -10.57 13.12 -3.99
N VAL A 869 -11.82 12.69 -3.85
CA VAL A 869 -12.98 13.57 -3.93
C VAL A 869 -12.93 14.65 -2.84
N SER A 870 -12.55 14.28 -1.62
CA SER A 870 -12.45 15.24 -0.52
C SER A 870 -11.42 16.34 -0.81
N LYS A 871 -10.25 15.98 -1.36
CA LYS A 871 -9.20 16.95 -1.72
C LYS A 871 -9.56 17.78 -2.95
N ALA A 872 -10.21 17.18 -3.94
CA ALA A 872 -10.61 17.87 -5.16
C ALA A 872 -11.75 18.88 -4.94
N THR A 873 -12.68 18.55 -4.04
CA THR A 873 -13.86 19.40 -3.75
C THR A 873 -13.72 20.31 -2.54
N GLY A 874 -12.71 20.06 -1.68
CA GLY A 874 -12.56 20.75 -0.40
C GLY A 874 -13.56 20.29 0.68
N VAL A 875 -14.30 19.19 0.46
CA VAL A 875 -15.32 18.69 1.39
C VAL A 875 -14.81 17.46 2.15
N HIS A 876 -14.79 17.50 3.48
CA HIS A 876 -14.33 16.36 4.31
C HIS A 876 -15.40 15.27 4.45
N LEU A 877 -15.49 14.39 3.45
CA LEU A 877 -16.58 13.41 3.33
C LEU A 877 -16.61 12.39 4.47
N ALA A 878 -15.47 11.88 4.91
CA ALA A 878 -15.40 10.91 6.00
C ALA A 878 -15.82 11.51 7.35
N LYS A 879 -15.48 12.78 7.61
CA LYS A 879 -15.97 13.54 8.77
C LYS A 879 -17.48 13.72 8.72
N ALA A 880 -18.03 14.11 7.56
CA ALA A 880 -19.48 14.24 7.38
C ALA A 880 -20.21 12.89 7.55
N ALA A 881 -19.64 11.82 7.01
CA ALA A 881 -20.18 10.47 7.11
C ALA A 881 -20.25 9.98 8.56
N SER A 882 -19.19 10.15 9.35
CA SER A 882 -19.16 9.73 10.75
C SER A 882 -20.23 10.47 11.58
N ARG A 883 -20.41 11.78 11.33
CA ARG A 883 -21.48 12.59 11.96
C ARG A 883 -22.87 12.07 11.62
N ILE A 884 -23.13 11.71 10.35
CA ILE A 884 -24.38 11.10 9.92
C ILE A 884 -24.61 9.75 10.61
N MET A 885 -23.58 8.91 10.71
CA MET A 885 -23.67 7.60 11.38
C MET A 885 -24.04 7.75 12.86
N THR A 886 -23.64 8.85 13.50
CA THR A 886 -24.02 9.21 14.89
C THR A 886 -25.31 10.04 15.01
N GLY A 887 -25.98 10.38 13.89
CA GLY A 887 -27.33 10.95 13.89
C GLY A 887 -27.49 12.39 13.39
N SER A 888 -26.43 13.05 12.89
CA SER A 888 -26.56 14.36 12.24
C SER A 888 -27.26 14.25 10.87
N SER A 889 -28.08 15.24 10.51
CA SER A 889 -28.65 15.33 9.15
C SER A 889 -27.76 16.13 8.20
N ILE A 890 -27.89 15.91 6.90
CA ILE A 890 -27.20 16.69 5.86
C ILE A 890 -27.54 18.17 5.98
N ALA A 891 -28.78 18.51 6.34
CA ALA A 891 -29.19 19.89 6.59
C ALA A 891 -28.39 20.55 7.74
N GLN A 892 -28.16 19.82 8.83
CA GLN A 892 -27.33 20.30 9.94
C GLN A 892 -25.87 20.47 9.52
N LEU A 893 -25.31 19.51 8.78
CA LEU A 893 -23.93 19.60 8.30
C LEU A 893 -23.72 20.77 7.34
N LYS A 894 -24.75 21.13 6.57
CA LYS A 894 -24.77 22.34 5.74
C LYS A 894 -24.83 23.62 6.58
N GLU A 895 -25.62 23.64 7.65
CA GLU A 895 -25.71 24.78 8.58
C GLU A 895 -24.40 25.00 9.35
N GLU A 896 -23.72 23.92 9.73
CA GLU A 896 -22.41 23.94 10.41
C GLU A 896 -21.25 24.26 9.45
N GLY A 897 -21.49 24.35 8.14
CA GLY A 897 -20.47 24.64 7.13
C GLY A 897 -19.57 23.47 6.76
N LEU A 898 -19.85 22.25 7.23
CA LEU A 898 -19.11 21.04 6.85
C LEU A 898 -19.44 20.61 5.42
N LEU A 899 -20.66 20.91 4.95
CA LEU A 899 -21.10 20.68 3.57
C LEU A 899 -21.47 22.01 2.91
N PRO A 900 -21.08 22.24 1.64
CA PRO A 900 -21.54 23.40 0.87
C PRO A 900 -23.07 23.47 0.72
N THR A 901 -23.62 24.68 0.76
CA THR A 901 -25.08 24.93 0.61
C THR A 901 -25.49 25.23 -0.82
N SER A 902 -24.60 25.83 -1.63
CA SER A 902 -24.91 26.37 -2.95
C SER A 902 -24.55 25.44 -4.12
N TYR A 903 -23.76 24.41 -3.90
CA TYR A 903 -23.34 23.44 -4.91
C TYR A 903 -23.05 22.07 -4.26
N ASP A 904 -22.78 21.08 -5.09
CA ASP A 904 -22.28 19.76 -4.71
C ASP A 904 -21.38 19.18 -5.81
N GLY A 905 -20.93 17.93 -5.67
CA GLY A 905 -20.00 17.29 -6.60
C GLY A 905 -20.51 17.10 -8.03
N GLY A 906 -21.81 17.21 -8.26
CA GLY A 906 -22.41 17.19 -9.60
C GLY A 906 -22.68 18.59 -10.17
N SER A 907 -22.35 19.65 -9.42
CA SER A 907 -22.68 21.04 -9.78
C SER A 907 -21.58 22.03 -9.38
N LEU A 908 -20.33 21.57 -9.35
CA LEU A 908 -19.17 22.37 -8.99
C LEU A 908 -19.11 23.67 -9.83
N PRO A 909 -18.70 24.80 -9.22
CA PRO A 909 -18.50 26.05 -9.95
C PRO A 909 -17.57 25.90 -11.15
N LEU A 910 -17.81 26.66 -12.24
CA LEU A 910 -16.99 26.60 -13.47
C LEU A 910 -15.52 26.98 -13.25
N GLU A 911 -15.23 27.80 -12.24
CA GLU A 911 -13.88 28.22 -11.86
C GLU A 911 -13.18 27.19 -10.95
N SER A 912 -13.85 26.10 -10.58
CA SER A 912 -13.22 25.02 -9.82
C SER A 912 -12.15 24.37 -10.69
N PRO A 913 -10.95 24.11 -10.14
CA PRO A 913 -9.91 23.43 -10.89
C PRO A 913 -10.33 22.00 -11.24
N ILE A 914 -9.70 21.47 -12.27
CA ILE A 914 -9.84 20.09 -12.68
C ILE A 914 -8.82 19.26 -11.90
N ALA A 915 -9.33 18.24 -11.22
CA ALA A 915 -8.55 17.22 -10.55
C ALA A 915 -8.53 15.95 -11.40
N VAL A 916 -7.36 15.39 -11.64
CA VAL A 916 -7.18 14.09 -12.29
C VAL A 916 -6.46 13.16 -11.32
N LYS A 917 -7.05 12.01 -11.03
CA LYS A 917 -6.40 10.91 -10.33
C LYS A 917 -5.77 9.96 -11.34
N GLU A 918 -4.56 9.51 -11.08
CA GLU A 918 -3.87 8.46 -11.83
C GLU A 918 -3.38 7.36 -10.89
N ALA A 919 -3.40 6.11 -11.36
CA ALA A 919 -2.98 4.93 -10.60
C ALA A 919 -1.49 4.61 -10.80
N VAL A 920 -0.86 3.96 -9.82
CA VAL A 920 0.54 3.50 -9.92
C VAL A 920 0.61 1.98 -9.89
N MET A 921 1.32 1.40 -10.86
CA MET A 921 1.35 -0.04 -11.13
C MET A 921 2.65 -0.70 -10.66
N PRO A 922 2.60 -1.89 -10.02
CA PRO A 922 3.78 -2.57 -9.51
C PRO A 922 4.46 -3.52 -10.53
N PHE A 923 4.19 -3.37 -11.82
CA PHE A 923 4.60 -4.36 -12.84
C PHE A 923 6.11 -4.62 -12.91
N THR A 924 6.95 -3.67 -12.52
CA THR A 924 8.41 -3.83 -12.47
C THR A 924 8.88 -4.79 -11.38
N ARG A 925 8.03 -5.10 -10.38
CA ARG A 925 8.34 -5.99 -9.25
C ARG A 925 8.06 -7.46 -9.52
N PHE A 926 7.20 -7.76 -10.50
CA PHE A 926 6.75 -9.13 -10.78
C PHE A 926 7.26 -9.62 -12.13
N ARG A 927 7.95 -10.77 -12.10
CA ARG A 927 8.55 -11.44 -13.27
C ARG A 927 8.17 -12.91 -13.23
N TYR A 928 8.16 -13.55 -14.39
CA TYR A 928 8.08 -15.02 -14.45
C TYR A 928 9.37 -15.66 -13.88
N PRO A 929 9.34 -16.94 -13.48
CA PRO A 929 10.51 -17.65 -12.97
C PRO A 929 11.74 -17.67 -13.91
N ASP A 930 11.53 -17.50 -15.21
CA ASP A 930 12.61 -17.40 -16.20
C ASP A 930 13.25 -15.99 -16.28
N GLY A 931 12.74 -15.02 -15.50
CA GLY A 931 13.19 -13.63 -15.45
C GLY A 931 12.49 -12.69 -16.44
N SER A 932 11.61 -13.20 -17.30
CA SER A 932 10.87 -12.38 -18.25
C SER A 932 9.79 -11.53 -17.56
N MET A 933 9.52 -10.34 -18.10
CA MET A 933 8.51 -9.41 -17.57
C MET A 933 7.11 -10.00 -17.73
N MET A 934 6.23 -9.79 -16.75
CA MET A 934 4.82 -10.16 -16.88
C MET A 934 4.04 -9.24 -17.82
N ASP A 935 2.84 -9.66 -18.25
CA ASP A 935 1.98 -8.80 -19.07
C ASP A 935 1.44 -7.65 -18.23
N THR A 936 1.64 -6.44 -18.72
CA THR A 936 1.28 -5.18 -18.04
C THR A 936 -0.07 -4.66 -18.51
N LEU A 937 -0.95 -5.57 -18.95
CA LEU A 937 -2.28 -5.22 -19.44
C LEU A 937 -3.23 -4.96 -18.27
N LEU A 938 -3.95 -3.84 -18.36
CA LEU A 938 -5.07 -3.50 -17.49
C LEU A 938 -6.27 -4.39 -17.80
N GLY A 939 -7.10 -4.64 -16.79
CA GLY A 939 -8.28 -5.49 -16.93
C GLY A 939 -9.28 -5.28 -15.80
N PRO A 940 -10.27 -6.17 -15.67
CA PRO A 940 -11.35 -6.03 -14.69
C PRO A 940 -10.90 -6.34 -13.26
N GLU A 941 -9.69 -6.86 -13.06
CA GLU A 941 -9.08 -7.05 -11.75
C GLU A 941 -8.05 -5.95 -11.47
N MET A 942 -8.17 -5.29 -10.31
CA MET A 942 -7.26 -4.24 -9.85
C MET A 942 -5.87 -4.78 -9.53
N LYS A 943 -4.83 -4.05 -9.96
CA LYS A 943 -3.40 -4.36 -9.71
C LYS A 943 -2.58 -3.19 -9.17
N SER A 944 -3.10 -1.97 -9.19
CA SER A 944 -2.41 -0.78 -8.68
C SER A 944 -2.20 -0.81 -7.17
N THR A 945 -1.11 -0.18 -6.72
CA THR A 945 -0.74 -0.10 -5.29
C THR A 945 -1.04 1.24 -4.65
N GLY A 946 -1.17 2.30 -5.46
CA GLY A 946 -1.40 3.66 -4.98
C GLY A 946 -1.87 4.59 -6.09
N GLU A 947 -2.04 5.86 -5.75
CA GLU A 947 -2.55 6.88 -6.63
C GLU A 947 -1.87 8.25 -6.44
N VAL A 948 -1.99 9.09 -7.46
CA VAL A 948 -1.55 10.49 -7.46
C VAL A 948 -2.67 11.38 -7.97
N MET A 949 -2.59 12.67 -7.64
CA MET A 949 -3.53 13.68 -8.13
C MET A 949 -2.80 14.83 -8.83
N GLY A 950 -3.28 15.18 -10.01
CA GLY A 950 -2.91 16.39 -10.74
C GLY A 950 -4.04 17.42 -10.67
N LEU A 951 -3.72 18.64 -10.24
CA LEU A 951 -4.68 19.74 -10.11
C LEU A 951 -4.31 20.90 -11.04
N ALA A 952 -5.22 21.30 -11.94
CA ALA A 952 -4.98 22.45 -12.82
C ALA A 952 -6.27 23.08 -13.35
N ASP A 953 -6.16 24.28 -13.93
CA ASP A 953 -7.32 25.01 -14.48
C ASP A 953 -7.81 24.44 -15.83
N ASN A 954 -7.10 23.45 -16.40
CA ASN A 954 -7.51 22.75 -17.61
C ASN A 954 -7.11 21.28 -17.55
N PHE A 955 -7.88 20.43 -18.24
CA PHE A 955 -7.72 18.98 -18.20
C PHE A 955 -6.34 18.51 -18.64
N GLY A 956 -5.81 19.01 -19.76
CA GLY A 956 -4.50 18.59 -20.25
C GLY A 956 -3.39 18.83 -19.24
N ALA A 957 -3.39 19.98 -18.56
CA ALA A 957 -2.41 20.27 -17.51
C ALA A 957 -2.60 19.40 -16.26
N ALA A 958 -3.85 19.13 -15.84
CA ALA A 958 -4.13 18.26 -14.71
C ALA A 958 -3.69 16.81 -14.98
N TYR A 959 -4.02 16.29 -16.16
CA TYR A 959 -3.60 14.98 -16.63
C TYR A 959 -2.07 14.87 -16.74
N ALA A 960 -1.40 15.87 -17.34
CA ALA A 960 0.06 15.88 -17.44
C ALA A 960 0.77 15.90 -16.08
N LYS A 961 0.18 16.58 -15.07
CA LYS A 961 0.69 16.53 -13.69
C LYS A 961 0.50 15.14 -13.08
N ALA A 962 -0.66 14.54 -13.25
CA ALA A 962 -0.94 13.21 -12.72
C ALA A 962 0.03 12.17 -13.32
N GLU A 963 0.19 12.15 -14.65
CA GLU A 963 1.15 11.29 -15.37
C GLU A 963 2.60 11.50 -14.91
N LEU A 964 3.03 12.75 -14.75
CA LEU A 964 4.37 13.07 -14.25
C LEU A 964 4.62 12.52 -12.84
N ALA A 965 3.58 12.46 -12.00
CA ALA A 965 3.67 11.97 -10.65
C ALA A 965 3.58 10.43 -10.53
N SER A 966 3.01 9.74 -11.53
CA SER A 966 2.84 8.28 -11.53
C SER A 966 3.91 7.53 -12.33
N PHE A 967 4.05 7.84 -13.62
CA PHE A 967 4.87 7.09 -14.58
C PHE A 967 6.02 7.91 -15.18
N GLY A 968 5.95 9.24 -15.09
CA GLY A 968 6.98 10.15 -15.60
C GLY A 968 6.47 11.12 -16.66
N ALA A 969 7.36 11.97 -17.15
CA ALA A 969 6.98 13.06 -18.04
C ALA A 969 6.54 12.54 -19.42
N LEU A 970 5.35 12.97 -19.88
CA LEU A 970 4.96 12.79 -21.27
C LEU A 970 5.98 13.48 -22.19
N PRO A 971 6.49 12.80 -23.23
CA PRO A 971 7.50 13.39 -24.10
C PRO A 971 6.89 14.55 -24.88
N THR A 972 7.65 15.64 -25.01
CA THR A 972 7.24 16.79 -25.80
C THR A 972 7.80 16.79 -27.20
N GLN A 973 8.73 15.90 -27.54
CA GLN A 973 9.30 15.74 -28.88
C GLN A 973 9.85 14.32 -29.04
N GLY A 974 10.22 13.92 -30.25
CA GLY A 974 10.85 12.62 -30.50
C GLY A 974 10.02 11.71 -31.41
N THR A 975 10.03 10.41 -31.11
CA THR A 975 9.48 9.34 -31.94
C THR A 975 8.32 8.64 -31.23
N VAL A 976 7.16 8.56 -31.90
CA VAL A 976 5.97 7.85 -31.41
C VAL A 976 5.78 6.57 -32.22
N PHE A 977 5.63 5.43 -31.54
CA PHE A 977 5.20 4.19 -32.16
C PHE A 977 3.70 3.98 -31.99
N VAL A 978 3.01 3.64 -33.09
CA VAL A 978 1.56 3.46 -33.13
C VAL A 978 1.18 2.08 -33.66
N SER A 979 0.48 1.30 -32.85
CA SER A 979 -0.09 0.00 -33.24
C SER A 979 -1.43 -0.25 -32.59
N VAL A 980 -2.52 -0.07 -33.35
CA VAL A 980 -3.89 -0.03 -32.81
C VAL A 980 -4.80 -1.10 -33.43
N ALA A 981 -5.76 -1.59 -32.64
CA ALA A 981 -6.78 -2.52 -33.11
C ALA A 981 -7.69 -1.87 -34.16
N ASN A 982 -8.29 -2.69 -35.04
CA ASN A 982 -9.09 -2.19 -36.15
C ASN A 982 -10.31 -1.36 -35.70
N ARG A 983 -10.92 -1.70 -34.56
CA ARG A 983 -12.07 -0.97 -33.99
C ARG A 983 -11.71 0.47 -33.62
N ASP A 984 -10.47 0.71 -33.18
CA ASP A 984 -10.01 2.00 -32.66
C ASP A 984 -9.48 2.93 -33.75
N LYS A 985 -9.13 2.37 -34.91
CA LYS A 985 -8.50 3.11 -36.02
C LYS A 985 -9.24 4.37 -36.42
N ARG A 986 -10.58 4.37 -36.36
CA ARG A 986 -11.39 5.54 -36.74
C ARG A 986 -11.24 6.68 -35.75
N THR A 987 -11.27 6.38 -34.46
CA THR A 987 -11.26 7.37 -33.38
C THR A 987 -9.89 8.00 -33.21
N LEU A 988 -8.82 7.22 -33.40
CA LEU A 988 -7.44 7.66 -33.15
C LEU A 988 -6.80 8.48 -34.28
N ILE A 989 -7.46 8.68 -35.42
CA ILE A 989 -6.88 9.44 -36.54
C ILE A 989 -6.50 10.86 -36.12
N PHE A 990 -7.41 11.57 -35.45
CA PHE A 990 -7.20 12.98 -35.08
C PHE A 990 -6.14 13.16 -33.98
N PRO A 991 -6.15 12.40 -32.87
CA PRO A 991 -5.05 12.44 -31.90
C PRO A 991 -3.68 12.19 -32.52
N ILE A 992 -3.56 11.18 -33.38
CA ILE A 992 -2.28 10.86 -34.05
C ILE A 992 -1.88 11.94 -35.06
N GLN A 993 -2.84 12.50 -35.79
CA GLN A 993 -2.59 13.65 -36.67
C GLN A 993 -2.07 14.85 -35.88
N ARG A 994 -2.59 15.06 -34.66
CA ARG A 994 -2.15 16.14 -33.79
C ARG A 994 -0.68 15.94 -33.38
N LEU A 995 -0.29 14.73 -32.96
CA LEU A 995 1.11 14.39 -32.69
C LEU A 995 2.01 14.64 -33.91
N ALA A 996 1.58 14.25 -35.11
CA ALA A 996 2.33 14.55 -36.34
C ALA A 996 2.48 16.07 -36.57
N SER A 997 1.41 16.85 -36.33
CA SER A 997 1.45 18.32 -36.45
C SER A 997 2.34 19.00 -35.41
N LEU A 998 2.52 18.37 -34.26
CA LEU A 998 3.46 18.77 -33.22
C LEU A 998 4.91 18.44 -33.59
N GLY A 999 5.15 17.69 -34.67
CA GLY A 999 6.49 17.41 -35.20
C GLY A 999 7.11 16.10 -34.72
N PHE A 1000 6.33 15.20 -34.12
CA PHE A 1000 6.80 13.87 -33.77
C PHE A 1000 7.08 13.02 -35.03
N LYS A 1001 8.14 12.22 -34.98
CA LYS A 1001 8.37 11.15 -35.97
C LYS A 1001 7.44 9.98 -35.65
N LEU A 1002 6.67 9.50 -36.62
CA LEU A 1002 5.75 8.37 -36.41
C LEU A 1002 6.30 7.05 -36.98
N LEU A 1003 6.30 6.02 -36.15
CA LEU A 1003 6.51 4.61 -36.52
C LEU A 1003 5.18 3.86 -36.40
N ALA A 1004 4.87 2.93 -37.30
CA ALA A 1004 3.64 2.16 -37.21
C ALA A 1004 3.75 0.74 -37.80
N THR A 1005 2.98 -0.20 -37.24
CA THR A 1005 2.82 -1.54 -37.83
C THR A 1005 2.11 -1.45 -39.19
N SER A 1006 2.35 -2.39 -40.09
CA SER A 1006 1.86 -2.37 -41.48
C SER A 1006 0.38 -1.98 -41.64
N GLY A 1007 -0.50 -2.60 -40.84
CA GLY A 1007 -1.94 -2.34 -40.85
C GLY A 1007 -2.35 -0.95 -40.34
N THR A 1008 -1.58 -0.38 -39.41
CA THR A 1008 -1.78 0.97 -38.87
C THR A 1008 -1.20 2.01 -39.82
N ALA A 1009 0.01 1.78 -40.34
CA ALA A 1009 0.68 2.65 -41.31
C ALA A 1009 -0.16 2.86 -42.58
N ALA A 1010 -0.81 1.80 -43.08
CA ALA A 1010 -1.70 1.90 -44.23
C ALA A 1010 -2.91 2.82 -43.98
N MET A 1011 -3.45 2.81 -42.76
CA MET A 1011 -4.54 3.70 -42.36
C MET A 1011 -4.07 5.15 -42.21
N LEU A 1012 -2.93 5.37 -41.56
CA LEU A 1012 -2.38 6.72 -41.35
C LEU A 1012 -2.01 7.42 -42.68
N ARG A 1013 -1.29 6.73 -43.58
CA ARG A 1013 -0.89 7.30 -44.88
C ARG A 1013 -2.09 7.64 -45.77
N ARG A 1014 -3.17 6.85 -45.72
CA ARG A 1014 -4.42 7.16 -46.45
C ARG A 1014 -5.11 8.43 -45.95
N ASN A 1015 -4.86 8.84 -44.71
CA ASN A 1015 -5.36 10.07 -44.13
C ASN A 1015 -4.31 11.21 -44.18
N GLY A 1016 -3.25 11.06 -44.98
CA GLY A 1016 -2.24 12.10 -45.19
C GLY A 1016 -1.23 12.24 -44.05
N ILE A 1017 -1.14 11.24 -43.16
CA ILE A 1017 -0.18 11.23 -42.06
C ILE A 1017 1.03 10.39 -42.47
N GLU A 1018 2.18 11.04 -42.63
CA GLU A 1018 3.45 10.37 -42.92
C GLU A 1018 3.91 9.55 -41.70
N CYS A 1019 4.35 8.31 -41.95
CA CYS A 1019 4.88 7.41 -40.93
C CYS A 1019 5.81 6.36 -41.55
N GLU A 1020 6.77 5.88 -40.78
CA GLU A 1020 7.67 4.78 -41.14
C GLU A 1020 7.04 3.44 -40.74
N THR A 1021 7.12 2.44 -41.62
CA THR A 1021 6.57 1.10 -41.31
C THR A 1021 7.65 0.26 -40.63
N VAL A 1022 7.34 -0.28 -39.46
CA VAL A 1022 8.23 -1.16 -38.67
C VAL A 1022 7.68 -2.59 -38.62
N LEU A 1023 8.59 -3.55 -38.44
CA LEU A 1023 8.26 -4.98 -38.39
C LEU A 1023 7.94 -5.44 -36.96
N LYS A 1024 7.02 -6.39 -36.85
CA LYS A 1024 6.75 -7.12 -35.61
C LYS A 1024 7.80 -8.21 -35.36
N GLN A 1025 7.91 -8.69 -34.13
CA GLN A 1025 8.82 -9.78 -33.79
C GLN A 1025 8.49 -11.06 -34.58
N SER A 1026 7.20 -11.41 -34.67
CA SER A 1026 6.73 -12.54 -35.47
C SER A 1026 7.07 -12.42 -36.97
N GLU A 1027 7.06 -11.20 -37.51
CA GLU A 1027 7.38 -10.93 -38.93
C GLU A 1027 8.88 -11.00 -39.21
N VAL A 1028 9.73 -10.70 -38.23
CA VAL A 1028 11.19 -10.91 -38.31
C VAL A 1028 11.50 -12.41 -38.25
N ALA A 1029 10.94 -13.12 -37.27
CA ALA A 1029 11.13 -14.57 -37.10
C ALA A 1029 10.69 -15.37 -38.35
N ALA A 1030 9.60 -14.94 -39.01
CA ALA A 1030 9.11 -15.58 -40.24
C ALA A 1030 10.03 -15.41 -41.47
N LYS A 1031 11.03 -14.52 -41.44
CA LYS A 1031 11.94 -14.22 -42.56
C LYS A 1031 13.26 -15.00 -42.54
N GLY A 1032 13.57 -15.72 -41.45
CA GLY A 1032 14.73 -16.63 -41.31
C GLY A 1032 16.09 -15.97 -41.05
N ASP A 1033 17.07 -16.77 -40.61
CA ASP A 1033 18.37 -16.36 -40.04
C ASP A 1033 19.24 -15.42 -40.90
N ALA A 1034 19.10 -15.45 -42.23
CA ALA A 1034 19.85 -14.57 -43.13
C ALA A 1034 19.33 -13.12 -43.17
N ALA A 1035 18.13 -12.87 -42.63
CA ALA A 1035 17.47 -11.56 -42.59
C ALA A 1035 17.45 -10.94 -41.17
N GLU A 1036 17.72 -11.72 -40.12
CA GLU A 1036 17.78 -11.24 -38.72
C GLU A 1036 18.91 -10.21 -38.52
N GLN A 1037 19.98 -10.27 -39.31
CA GLN A 1037 21.08 -9.29 -39.23
C GLN A 1037 20.78 -7.95 -39.94
N GLU A 1038 19.78 -7.87 -40.83
CA GLU A 1038 19.44 -6.65 -41.60
C GLU A 1038 18.10 -6.00 -41.21
N HIS A 1039 17.27 -6.66 -40.39
CA HIS A 1039 15.92 -6.19 -40.07
C HIS A 1039 15.68 -6.13 -38.55
N GLN A 1040 15.67 -4.91 -38.00
CA GLN A 1040 15.32 -4.66 -36.59
C GLN A 1040 13.79 -4.75 -36.39
N SER A 1041 13.36 -5.43 -35.32
CA SER A 1041 11.96 -5.42 -34.88
C SER A 1041 11.64 -4.14 -34.13
N ILE A 1042 10.34 -3.85 -33.92
CA ILE A 1042 9.95 -2.74 -33.04
C ILE A 1042 10.45 -2.93 -31.60
N ILE A 1043 10.53 -4.17 -31.10
CA ILE A 1043 11.05 -4.47 -29.76
C ILE A 1043 12.53 -4.06 -29.69
N ASP A 1044 13.32 -4.34 -30.72
CA ASP A 1044 14.72 -3.93 -30.79
C ASP A 1044 14.89 -2.40 -30.77
N LEU A 1045 14.00 -1.68 -31.47
CA LEU A 1045 14.02 -0.21 -31.48
C LEU A 1045 13.64 0.39 -30.13
N ILE A 1046 12.66 -0.20 -29.43
CA ILE A 1046 12.27 0.20 -28.07
C ILE A 1046 13.45 -0.02 -27.12
N ASN A 1047 14.02 -1.23 -27.11
CA ASN A 1047 15.17 -1.57 -26.26
C ASN A 1047 16.42 -0.72 -26.56
N ALA A 1048 16.57 -0.21 -27.79
CA ALA A 1048 17.64 0.69 -28.19
C ALA A 1048 17.36 2.17 -27.86
N GLY A 1049 16.28 2.51 -27.17
CA GLY A 1049 15.92 3.88 -26.80
C GLY A 1049 15.55 4.77 -27.99
N LYS A 1050 15.03 4.19 -29.09
CA LYS A 1050 14.67 4.94 -30.31
C LYS A 1050 13.18 5.35 -30.37
N VAL A 1051 12.42 5.08 -29.31
CA VAL A 1051 10.99 5.35 -29.20
C VAL A 1051 10.74 6.06 -27.87
N ASP A 1052 10.04 7.19 -27.91
CA ASP A 1052 9.78 8.04 -26.74
C ASP A 1052 8.33 7.88 -26.22
N LEU A 1053 7.39 7.46 -27.09
CA LEU A 1053 5.99 7.21 -26.73
C LEU A 1053 5.43 6.03 -27.52
N ILE A 1054 4.68 5.15 -26.86
CA ILE A 1054 4.04 3.99 -27.45
C ILE A 1054 2.52 4.10 -27.30
N LEU A 1055 1.80 4.05 -28.43
CA LEU A 1055 0.35 3.97 -28.49
C LEU A 1055 -0.03 2.55 -28.95
N ASN A 1056 -0.45 1.69 -28.04
CA ASN A 1056 -0.75 0.29 -28.34
C ASN A 1056 -2.10 -0.19 -27.78
N THR A 1057 -3.15 -0.14 -28.61
CA THR A 1057 -4.44 -0.73 -28.22
C THR A 1057 -4.49 -2.24 -28.54
N PRO A 1058 -4.83 -3.11 -27.57
CA PRO A 1058 -4.82 -4.56 -27.74
C PRO A 1058 -5.96 -5.04 -28.66
N ALA A 1059 -5.70 -6.07 -29.47
CA ALA A 1059 -6.75 -6.79 -30.20
C ALA A 1059 -7.21 -8.00 -29.36
N GLY A 1060 -8.52 -8.15 -29.16
CA GLY A 1060 -9.13 -9.23 -28.36
C GLY A 1060 -9.02 -10.65 -28.94
N SER A 1061 -7.99 -10.97 -29.74
CA SER A 1061 -7.76 -12.30 -30.32
C SER A 1061 -6.38 -12.87 -29.95
N SER A 1062 -6.33 -14.17 -29.68
CA SER A 1062 -5.17 -14.91 -29.15
C SER A 1062 -3.87 -14.73 -29.95
N GLY A 1063 -3.92 -14.72 -31.28
CA GLY A 1063 -2.72 -14.54 -32.12
C GLY A 1063 -2.14 -13.12 -32.14
N ALA A 1064 -2.98 -12.09 -31.95
CA ALA A 1064 -2.53 -10.70 -31.90
C ALA A 1064 -2.00 -10.31 -30.50
N ARG A 1065 -2.32 -11.10 -29.47
CA ARG A 1065 -1.85 -10.92 -28.09
C ARG A 1065 -0.33 -11.09 -27.95
N ASN A 1066 0.29 -12.05 -28.66
CA ASN A 1066 1.71 -12.37 -28.47
C ASN A 1066 2.69 -11.25 -28.88
N ASP A 1067 2.53 -10.62 -30.04
CA ASP A 1067 3.40 -9.50 -30.45
C ASP A 1067 3.11 -8.24 -29.61
N GLY A 1068 1.83 -8.00 -29.28
CA GLY A 1068 1.44 -6.86 -28.45
C GLY A 1068 2.02 -6.96 -27.04
N TYR A 1069 2.03 -8.17 -26.48
CA TYR A 1069 2.68 -8.48 -25.21
C TYR A 1069 4.17 -8.11 -25.23
N GLY A 1070 4.93 -8.57 -26.23
CA GLY A 1070 6.36 -8.28 -26.33
C GLY A 1070 6.66 -6.77 -26.42
N ILE A 1071 5.80 -5.99 -27.08
CA ILE A 1071 5.91 -4.53 -27.15
C ILE A 1071 5.71 -3.88 -25.78
N ARG A 1072 4.65 -4.26 -25.05
CA ARG A 1072 4.36 -3.69 -23.73
C ARG A 1072 5.40 -4.06 -22.69
N ALA A 1073 5.83 -5.33 -22.67
CA ALA A 1073 6.90 -5.81 -21.81
C ALA A 1073 8.21 -5.05 -22.05
N ALA A 1074 8.57 -4.81 -23.32
CA ALA A 1074 9.74 -4.00 -23.67
C ALA A 1074 9.62 -2.55 -23.18
N ALA A 1075 8.46 -1.93 -23.39
CA ALA A 1075 8.20 -0.55 -22.94
C ALA A 1075 8.44 -0.37 -21.44
N VAL A 1076 7.88 -1.26 -20.61
CA VAL A 1076 8.06 -1.22 -19.15
C VAL A 1076 9.49 -1.54 -18.74
N ASN A 1077 10.17 -2.42 -19.47
CA ASN A 1077 11.56 -2.79 -19.16
C ASN A 1077 12.57 -1.66 -19.40
N VAL A 1078 12.30 -0.73 -20.34
CA VAL A 1078 13.17 0.42 -20.63
C VAL A 1078 12.54 1.77 -20.31
N ASP A 1079 11.47 1.77 -19.51
CA ASP A 1079 10.81 2.97 -18.99
C ASP A 1079 10.34 3.97 -20.07
N VAL A 1080 9.69 3.44 -21.12
CA VAL A 1080 9.09 4.24 -22.20
C VAL A 1080 7.58 4.40 -21.97
N ALA A 1081 7.08 5.64 -22.03
CA ALA A 1081 5.67 5.96 -21.86
C ALA A 1081 4.78 5.11 -22.80
N LEU A 1082 3.81 4.41 -22.22
CA LEU A 1082 2.94 3.45 -22.88
C LEU A 1082 1.47 3.78 -22.60
N VAL A 1083 0.69 3.96 -23.66
CA VAL A 1083 -0.75 4.21 -23.58
C VAL A 1083 -1.51 3.11 -24.32
N THR A 1084 -2.42 2.43 -23.62
CA THR A 1084 -3.11 1.23 -24.13
C THR A 1084 -4.58 1.42 -24.47
N THR A 1085 -5.17 2.59 -24.18
CA THR A 1085 -6.61 2.88 -24.37
C THR A 1085 -6.83 4.06 -25.31
N VAL A 1086 -7.99 4.10 -25.98
CA VAL A 1086 -8.30 5.16 -26.96
C VAL A 1086 -8.39 6.54 -26.32
N GLN A 1087 -9.05 6.61 -25.17
CA GLN A 1087 -9.25 7.80 -24.38
C GLN A 1087 -7.94 8.26 -23.75
N GLY A 1088 -7.13 7.34 -23.21
CA GLY A 1088 -5.78 7.64 -22.73
C GLY A 1088 -4.91 8.28 -23.81
N VAL A 1089 -4.99 7.81 -25.07
CA VAL A 1089 -4.24 8.48 -26.17
C VAL A 1089 -4.70 9.93 -26.33
N THR A 1090 -6.00 10.17 -26.23
CA THR A 1090 -6.56 11.53 -26.36
C THR A 1090 -6.13 12.42 -25.20
N ALA A 1091 -6.14 11.90 -23.97
CA ALA A 1091 -5.68 12.60 -22.77
C ALA A 1091 -4.18 12.91 -22.83
N ALA A 1092 -3.34 11.94 -23.21
CA ALA A 1092 -1.91 12.12 -23.37
C ALA A 1092 -1.56 13.20 -24.41
N VAL A 1093 -2.27 13.27 -25.53
CA VAL A 1093 -2.07 14.34 -26.52
C VAL A 1093 -2.39 15.72 -25.94
N GLN A 1094 -3.50 15.86 -25.22
CA GLN A 1094 -3.85 17.12 -24.55
C GLN A 1094 -2.81 17.49 -23.48
N GLY A 1095 -2.32 16.49 -22.74
CA GLY A 1095 -1.22 16.65 -21.79
C GLY A 1095 0.01 17.24 -22.45
N ILE A 1096 0.51 16.61 -23.52
CA ILE A 1096 1.68 17.06 -24.29
C ILE A 1096 1.52 18.50 -24.79
N GLU A 1097 0.32 18.87 -25.27
CA GLU A 1097 0.03 20.25 -25.68
C GLU A 1097 0.11 21.24 -24.50
N ALA A 1098 -0.45 20.87 -23.34
CA ALA A 1098 -0.39 21.68 -22.14
C ALA A 1098 1.07 21.90 -21.68
N ILE A 1099 1.91 20.85 -21.73
CA ILE A 1099 3.34 20.94 -21.41
C ILE A 1099 4.04 21.95 -22.33
N ARG A 1100 3.82 21.85 -23.65
CA ARG A 1100 4.46 22.72 -24.65
C ARG A 1100 4.03 24.18 -24.54
N ASN A 1101 2.82 24.44 -24.08
CA ASN A 1101 2.29 25.79 -23.94
C ASN A 1101 2.74 26.49 -22.64
N GLY A 1102 3.48 25.81 -21.75
CA GLY A 1102 4.08 26.41 -20.56
C GLY A 1102 3.12 26.65 -19.39
N GLY A 1103 1.98 25.95 -19.35
CA GLY A 1103 0.85 26.22 -18.43
C GLY A 1103 0.97 25.64 -17.01
N PHE A 1104 2.17 25.44 -16.47
CA PHE A 1104 2.30 24.82 -15.16
C PHE A 1104 2.32 25.87 -14.05
N HIS A 1105 1.23 25.96 -13.29
CA HIS A 1105 1.14 26.70 -12.03
C HIS A 1105 1.01 25.73 -10.86
N VAL A 1106 1.35 26.17 -9.65
CA VAL A 1106 1.14 25.40 -8.41
C VAL A 1106 0.00 26.01 -7.60
N ARG A 1107 -0.84 25.17 -7.03
CA ARG A 1107 -2.01 25.57 -6.22
C ARG A 1107 -2.03 24.81 -4.90
N ALA A 1108 -2.13 25.52 -3.78
CA ALA A 1108 -2.32 24.89 -2.49
C ALA A 1108 -3.79 24.52 -2.29
N LEU A 1109 -4.08 23.42 -1.59
CA LEU A 1109 -5.45 22.97 -1.31
C LEU A 1109 -6.26 23.98 -0.48
N GLN A 1110 -5.59 24.77 0.37
CA GLN A 1110 -6.20 25.84 1.15
C GLN A 1110 -6.83 26.92 0.25
N GLU A 1111 -6.40 27.06 -1.00
CA GLU A 1111 -6.98 27.97 -1.99
C GLU A 1111 -8.31 27.44 -2.59
N LEU A 1112 -8.68 26.19 -2.30
CA LEU A 1112 -9.96 25.58 -2.69
C LEU A 1112 -11.05 25.80 -1.65
N ASP A 1113 -10.70 26.22 -0.43
CA ASP A 1113 -11.67 26.33 0.66
C ASP A 1113 -12.66 27.48 0.40
N HIS A 1114 -13.91 27.09 0.15
CA HIS A 1114 -14.99 28.01 -0.17
C HIS A 1114 -15.72 28.55 1.08
N ALA A 1115 -15.37 28.08 2.29
CA ALA A 1115 -16.05 28.47 3.53
C ALA A 1115 -15.78 29.92 3.97
N HIS A 1116 -14.76 30.58 3.42
CA HIS A 1116 -14.30 31.91 3.87
C HIS A 1116 -14.53 33.08 2.90
N ASN A 1117 -15.18 32.88 1.75
CA ASN A 1117 -15.38 33.96 0.77
C ASN A 1117 -16.55 34.93 1.04
N ASP A 1118 -17.18 34.86 2.22
CA ASP A 1118 -18.24 35.80 2.64
C ASP A 1118 -17.74 36.91 3.60
N ALA A 1119 -16.44 37.19 3.66
CA ALA A 1119 -15.97 38.46 4.23
C ALA A 1119 -16.31 39.60 3.24
N PRO A 1120 -17.23 40.54 3.56
CA PRO A 1120 -17.55 41.61 2.63
C PRO A 1120 -16.30 42.46 2.43
N HIS A 1121 -15.84 42.56 1.18
CA HIS A 1121 -14.84 43.53 0.76
C HIS A 1121 -15.28 44.93 1.19
N SER A 1122 -14.77 45.41 2.32
CA SER A 1122 -14.83 46.82 2.67
C SER A 1122 -13.75 47.54 1.87
N ALA A 1123 -14.21 48.48 1.03
CA ALA A 1123 -13.44 49.37 0.17
C ALA A 1123 -12.29 50.11 0.85
#